data_AF-A0A9P7TIA6-F1
#
_entry.id   AF-A0A9P7TIA6-F1
#
_cell.length_a   1.000
_cell.length_b   1.000
_cell.length_c   1.000
_cell.angle_alpha   90.00
_cell.angle_beta   90.00
_cell.angle_gamma   90.00
#
_symmetry.space_group_name_H-M   'P 1'
#
loop_
_entity.id
_entity.type
_entity.pdbx_description
1 polymer ?
#
loop_
_entity_poly.entity_id
_entity_poly.type
_entity_poly.pdbx_seq_one_letter_code
_entity_poly.pdbx_strand_id
1 'polypeptide(L)'
;MAEYGKMDPFSFAGSKDIDHPVSVRIINLEGEEPPVKFSTLLESPHLRHVGSNTSLYSDLFVTVQVWAGSKPLTVPVQTAYKPFRSERKWNEWLQLPITYKSLPADARLAITIWDLSPTGGKTAIGHSIPFGGTTLSMFDSDNQVQKGRQKCLVHRHKFADGTDNSTTPALIATKRKASLQSGGEGGLLLDKDVEELDRMEKLFKKHEMGEIPRVDWLDQMVFRSFEKEGLVAAKSSMKMLQRQRALNRDDSHSPAGDSHSDDGDEENADRESRRNSPSAFLLNVELPRFDFPVVFADHEYDAPPVSALQPLSASQTALPHQYQPEIQFGPGINAMGESSDGGPGSRLIRVYDPEVGQRDNPAEAKHRRLFRSSHRHGILDKDLKPNSKVRDELNLIMSYSPTHILSPEEADLVWKFRYHLTRDKRALTKFVKSVNWTDQSESKQAIQVLGRWTEIDVDDALELLGPSFDNPAVRSYAVDRLRKADDRELLLYLLQLVQALKYEHVLTGHADDADGTLDNTEQEQEQEHEQGQGQEQEQEQEQEQEQEQEQAQDQQEQEQESTQDSSSLARFLIKRAAANFLLGNYFHWYLMVECDDHSPEQGIDNRNIYRKVAYDFMLELVNQQPSGVEDRKTLLRQAEMVAIVSKIASEIKASGESIAKKTEQLKKSLADPKNELLVFDPPLAMPLDPSVKITGVMPDQVAVFKSSLNPIKCTFKTTSGGTYPIIFKLGDDLRQDQLVIQIITLMDQLLQKENLDLKLSPYKILATSTTAGASQFVQSQSLSAIASKYRTNPALAYLRHHNPDDKQPLGVRQETLDTYIKSCAGYCVITYILGVGDRHLDNLLLAPDGHFFHADFGFILGRDPKPFAPLVKLSKEMVECMGGVNSDLYNRFKQYCFLSYAALRKSSNLILNLFGLMLHANIPDIRLEPDKAVLKVRERFHLELSEEEAIMYFGNVIEGTLTAFAPVVIDKLHEWAQALRA
;
A
#
# COMPACT_ATOMS: atom_id res chain seq x y z
N MET A 1 -32.92 -3.00 -59.85
CA MET A 1 -33.19 -3.04 -58.40
C MET A 1 -31.88 -2.85 -57.68
N ALA A 2 -31.76 -1.72 -56.97
CA ALA A 2 -30.89 -1.43 -55.83
C ALA A 2 -29.38 -1.78 -55.90
N GLU A 3 -28.58 -0.87 -56.47
CA GLU A 3 -27.33 -0.45 -55.81
C GLU A 3 -27.67 0.80 -54.98
N TYR A 4 -27.95 0.60 -53.69
CA TYR A 4 -28.08 1.66 -52.71
C TYR A 4 -27.13 1.31 -51.55
N GLY A 5 -26.23 2.24 -51.22
CA GLY A 5 -25.68 2.37 -49.87
C GLY A 5 -24.36 1.65 -49.57
N LYS A 6 -23.25 2.08 -50.20
CA LYS A 6 -22.03 2.26 -49.40
C LYS A 6 -22.11 3.67 -48.82
N MET A 7 -22.51 3.78 -47.55
CA MET A 7 -22.25 5.00 -46.78
C MET A 7 -20.73 5.11 -46.63
N ASP A 8 -20.14 6.20 -47.10
CA ASP A 8 -18.81 6.59 -46.64
C ASP A 8 -18.86 6.71 -45.10
N PRO A 9 -17.89 6.15 -44.36
CA PRO A 9 -17.88 6.25 -42.91
C PRO A 9 -17.76 7.73 -42.53
N PHE A 10 -18.80 8.29 -41.91
CA PHE A 10 -18.77 9.63 -41.33
C PHE A 10 -17.64 9.68 -40.29
N SER A 11 -16.53 10.31 -40.66
CA SER A 11 -15.36 10.47 -39.80
C SER A 11 -15.51 11.80 -39.05
N PHE A 12 -15.75 11.76 -37.74
CA PHE A 12 -15.74 12.93 -36.86
C PHE A 12 -14.60 12.79 -35.85
N ALA A 13 -14.10 13.90 -35.34
CA ALA A 13 -13.08 13.94 -34.28
C ALA A 13 -13.72 14.43 -32.97
N GLY A 14 -13.29 13.89 -31.83
CA GLY A 14 -13.66 14.44 -30.52
C GLY A 14 -12.87 15.70 -30.21
N SER A 15 -13.46 16.67 -29.52
CA SER A 15 -12.74 17.86 -29.04
C SER A 15 -11.52 17.49 -28.19
N LYS A 16 -11.60 16.39 -27.44
CA LYS A 16 -10.52 15.82 -26.61
C LYS A 16 -9.27 15.42 -27.40
N ASP A 17 -9.43 15.11 -28.69
CA ASP A 17 -8.35 14.63 -29.56
C ASP A 17 -7.59 15.79 -30.23
N ILE A 18 -8.05 17.04 -30.04
CA ILE A 18 -7.47 18.23 -30.65
C ILE A 18 -6.58 18.96 -29.66
N ASP A 19 -5.29 18.63 -29.73
CA ASP A 19 -4.23 19.33 -29.01
C ASP A 19 -3.73 20.56 -29.79
N HIS A 20 -4.66 21.43 -30.17
CA HIS A 20 -4.38 22.70 -30.84
C HIS A 20 -4.93 23.86 -29.98
N PRO A 21 -4.19 24.98 -29.84
CA PRO A 21 -4.69 26.15 -29.16
C PRO A 21 -5.91 26.74 -29.88
N VAL A 22 -6.87 27.25 -29.11
CA VAL A 22 -8.03 27.97 -29.66
C VAL A 22 -7.54 29.27 -30.27
N SER A 23 -7.90 29.52 -31.53
CA SER A 23 -7.57 30.76 -32.21
C SER A 23 -8.78 31.38 -32.88
N VAL A 24 -8.76 32.70 -33.03
CA VAL A 24 -9.79 33.46 -33.74
C VAL A 24 -9.13 34.57 -34.54
N ARG A 25 -9.58 34.74 -35.78
CA ARG A 25 -9.14 35.84 -36.64
C ARG A 25 -10.12 36.99 -36.56
N ILE A 26 -9.64 38.18 -36.21
CA ILE A 26 -10.41 39.41 -36.26
C ILE A 26 -10.23 40.04 -37.64
N ILE A 27 -11.29 40.08 -38.47
CA ILE A 27 -11.22 40.51 -39.87
C ILE A 27 -11.45 42.02 -39.96
N ASN A 28 -12.70 42.45 -39.82
CA ASN A 28 -13.10 43.85 -39.97
C ASN A 28 -14.36 44.17 -39.15
N LEU A 29 -14.54 45.46 -38.89
CA LEU A 29 -15.74 46.01 -38.26
C LEU A 29 -16.51 46.84 -39.29
N GLU A 30 -17.74 46.43 -39.56
CA GLU A 30 -18.68 47.10 -40.48
C GLU A 30 -19.72 47.90 -39.69
N GLY A 31 -20.07 49.06 -40.21
CA GLY A 31 -21.02 49.98 -39.59
C GLY A 31 -20.50 51.41 -39.64
N GLU A 32 -21.41 52.35 -39.84
CA GLU A 32 -21.12 53.79 -39.86
C GLU A 32 -21.98 54.50 -38.82
N GLU A 33 -21.35 55.40 -38.05
CA GLU A 33 -22.02 56.27 -37.10
C GLU A 33 -21.54 57.70 -37.35
N PRO A 34 -22.45 58.65 -37.59
CA PRO A 34 -22.04 60.03 -37.84
C PRO A 34 -21.30 60.59 -36.61
N PRO A 35 -20.20 61.34 -36.80
CA PRO A 35 -19.49 61.93 -35.68
C PRO A 35 -20.41 62.86 -34.88
N VAL A 36 -20.15 62.94 -33.58
CA VAL A 36 -20.94 63.76 -32.65
C VAL A 36 -20.88 65.21 -33.11
N LYS A 37 -22.05 65.87 -33.14
CA LYS A 37 -22.15 67.26 -33.60
C LYS A 37 -21.27 68.17 -32.75
N PHE A 38 -20.69 69.19 -33.39
CA PHE A 38 -19.84 70.17 -32.72
C PHE A 38 -20.55 70.90 -31.56
N SER A 39 -21.88 71.13 -31.66
CA SER A 39 -22.68 71.71 -30.58
C SER A 39 -22.68 70.86 -29.31
N THR A 40 -22.84 69.55 -29.45
CA THR A 40 -22.82 68.59 -28.33
C THR A 40 -21.41 68.44 -27.74
N LEU A 41 -20.37 68.56 -28.57
CA LEU A 41 -18.98 68.58 -28.11
C LEU A 41 -18.63 69.86 -27.33
N LEU A 42 -19.30 70.98 -27.59
CA LEU A 42 -19.14 72.23 -26.81
C LEU A 42 -19.79 72.11 -25.43
N GLU A 43 -20.99 71.54 -25.36
CA GLU A 43 -21.72 71.31 -24.10
C GLU A 43 -21.07 70.24 -23.23
N SER A 44 -20.46 69.22 -23.85
CA SER A 44 -19.78 68.13 -23.18
C SER A 44 -18.35 67.94 -23.74
N PRO A 45 -17.38 68.78 -23.30
CA PRO A 45 -16.00 68.76 -23.82
C PRO A 45 -15.28 67.41 -23.66
N HIS A 46 -15.67 66.64 -22.63
CA HIS A 46 -15.11 65.32 -22.35
C HIS A 46 -15.34 64.31 -23.48
N LEU A 47 -16.41 64.46 -24.28
CA LEU A 47 -16.71 63.57 -25.40
C LEU A 47 -15.71 63.68 -26.55
N ARG A 48 -14.95 64.79 -26.64
CA ARG A 48 -13.90 65.02 -27.64
C ARG A 48 -12.69 64.10 -27.45
N HIS A 49 -12.50 63.60 -26.24
CA HIS A 49 -11.37 62.73 -25.91
C HIS A 49 -11.58 61.28 -26.33
N VAL A 50 -12.76 60.92 -26.83
CA VAL A 50 -13.08 59.59 -27.37
C VAL A 50 -12.94 59.64 -28.90
N GLY A 51 -12.06 58.80 -29.44
CA GLY A 51 -11.76 58.81 -30.87
C GLY A 51 -12.98 58.57 -31.75
N SER A 52 -13.83 57.58 -31.41
CA SER A 52 -15.01 57.23 -32.21
C SER A 52 -16.08 58.31 -32.27
N ASN A 53 -16.07 59.28 -31.35
CA ASN A 53 -17.01 60.40 -31.37
C ASN A 53 -16.60 61.48 -32.40
N THR A 54 -15.32 61.54 -32.75
CA THR A 54 -14.76 62.61 -33.60
C THR A 54 -14.40 62.13 -35.01
N SER A 55 -14.03 60.85 -35.15
CA SER A 55 -13.65 60.23 -36.42
C SER A 55 -14.43 58.94 -36.67
N LEU A 56 -14.89 58.77 -37.92
CA LEU A 56 -15.50 57.52 -38.42
C LEU A 56 -14.51 56.36 -38.41
N TYR A 57 -13.21 56.61 -38.49
CA TYR A 57 -12.14 55.59 -38.51
C TYR A 57 -11.20 55.80 -37.32
N SER A 58 -11.76 55.95 -36.13
CA SER A 58 -10.96 56.03 -34.90
C SER A 58 -10.15 54.76 -34.66
N ASP A 59 -9.00 54.90 -34.00
CA ASP A 59 -8.16 53.78 -33.59
C ASP A 59 -8.91 52.93 -32.55
N LEU A 60 -9.00 51.63 -32.81
CA LEU A 60 -9.69 50.66 -31.97
C LEU A 60 -8.81 49.42 -31.82
N PHE A 61 -8.89 48.75 -30.68
CA PHE A 61 -8.28 47.43 -30.48
C PHE A 61 -9.32 46.45 -29.94
N VAL A 62 -9.10 45.16 -30.16
CA VAL A 62 -10.04 44.10 -29.77
C VAL A 62 -9.38 43.19 -28.76
N THR A 63 -10.09 42.85 -27.69
CA THR A 63 -9.68 41.80 -26.75
C THR A 63 -10.62 40.62 -26.83
N VAL A 64 -10.07 39.41 -26.77
CA VAL A 64 -10.80 38.15 -26.82
C VAL A 64 -10.48 37.32 -25.59
N GLN A 65 -11.51 36.74 -24.97
CA GLN A 65 -11.38 35.89 -23.80
C GLN A 65 -12.36 34.72 -23.85
N VAL A 66 -11.94 33.54 -23.39
CA VAL A 66 -12.81 32.37 -23.26
C VAL A 66 -13.47 32.35 -21.89
N TRP A 67 -14.78 32.09 -21.87
CA TRP A 67 -15.63 31.98 -20.69
C TRP A 67 -16.37 30.65 -20.68
N ALA A 68 -16.61 30.08 -19.50
CA ALA A 68 -17.47 28.92 -19.29
C ALA A 68 -18.05 28.93 -17.86
N GLY A 69 -19.25 28.41 -17.65
CA GLY A 69 -19.92 28.44 -16.35
C GLY A 69 -20.03 29.84 -15.75
N SER A 70 -20.18 30.85 -16.61
CA SER A 70 -20.17 32.28 -16.26
C SER A 70 -18.89 32.77 -15.55
N LYS A 71 -17.75 32.10 -15.76
CA LYS A 71 -16.40 32.50 -15.30
C LYS A 71 -15.41 32.59 -16.47
N PRO A 72 -14.45 33.53 -16.44
CA PRO A 72 -13.37 33.55 -17.43
C PRO A 72 -12.42 32.36 -17.22
N LEU A 73 -12.15 31.60 -18.28
CA LEU A 73 -11.21 30.46 -18.27
C LEU A 73 -9.78 30.86 -18.64
N THR A 74 -9.61 31.98 -19.34
CA THR A 74 -8.31 32.45 -19.87
C THR A 74 -8.06 33.90 -19.53
N VAL A 75 -6.81 34.34 -19.63
CA VAL A 75 -6.47 35.77 -19.68
C VAL A 75 -6.87 36.36 -21.04
N PRO A 76 -7.33 37.62 -21.10
CA PRO A 76 -7.73 38.24 -22.36
C PRO A 76 -6.53 38.49 -23.28
N VAL A 77 -6.67 38.14 -24.56
CA VAL A 77 -5.65 38.37 -25.61
C VAL A 77 -6.10 39.52 -26.48
N GLN A 78 -5.18 40.43 -26.84
CA GLN A 78 -5.49 41.65 -27.57
C GLN A 78 -4.87 41.69 -28.96
N THR A 79 -5.53 42.39 -29.90
CA THR A 79 -4.97 42.73 -31.22
C THR A 79 -3.81 43.72 -31.11
N ALA A 80 -2.87 43.65 -32.04
CA ALA A 80 -1.85 44.68 -32.22
C ALA A 80 -2.48 46.05 -32.52
N TYR A 81 -1.82 47.12 -32.08
CA TYR A 81 -2.24 48.48 -32.38
C TYR A 81 -2.13 48.78 -33.89
N LYS A 82 -3.21 49.30 -34.48
CA LYS A 82 -3.27 49.64 -35.91
C LYS A 82 -4.12 50.90 -36.14
N PRO A 83 -3.58 51.93 -36.84
CA PRO A 83 -4.36 53.13 -37.15
C PRO A 83 -5.27 52.91 -38.36
N PHE A 84 -6.53 53.36 -38.28
CA PHE A 84 -7.50 53.20 -39.37
C PHE A 84 -7.63 54.49 -40.20
N ARG A 85 -7.41 54.41 -41.52
CA ARG A 85 -7.49 55.57 -42.43
C ARG A 85 -8.78 55.60 -43.25
N SER A 86 -9.15 54.46 -43.84
CA SER A 86 -10.29 54.34 -44.76
C SER A 86 -11.25 53.20 -44.40
N GLU A 87 -10.77 52.15 -43.73
CA GLU A 87 -11.56 50.98 -43.33
C GLU A 87 -11.03 50.39 -42.03
N ARG A 88 -11.93 49.85 -41.19
CA ARG A 88 -11.60 49.20 -39.91
C ARG A 88 -11.28 47.71 -40.12
N LYS A 89 -10.08 47.42 -40.66
CA LYS A 89 -9.61 46.06 -40.97
C LYS A 89 -8.38 45.67 -40.13
N TRP A 90 -8.51 44.67 -39.26
CA TRP A 90 -7.39 44.08 -38.50
C TRP A 90 -6.69 43.00 -39.33
N ASN A 91 -7.43 41.97 -39.74
CA ASN A 91 -6.94 40.74 -40.39
C ASN A 91 -5.89 39.96 -39.57
N GLU A 92 -6.07 39.92 -38.25
CA GLU A 92 -5.10 39.37 -37.30
C GLU A 92 -5.64 38.09 -36.63
N TRP A 93 -4.81 37.05 -36.54
CA TRP A 93 -5.10 35.84 -35.77
C TRP A 93 -4.65 36.02 -34.33
N LEU A 94 -5.57 35.80 -33.39
CA LEU A 94 -5.30 35.78 -31.96
C LEU A 94 -5.32 34.34 -31.47
N GLN A 95 -4.24 33.93 -30.82
CA GLN A 95 -4.12 32.62 -30.18
C GLN A 95 -4.40 32.77 -28.68
N LEU A 96 -5.34 31.98 -28.16
CA LEU A 96 -5.75 31.99 -26.76
C LEU A 96 -4.94 30.94 -25.97
N PRO A 97 -4.66 31.18 -24.68
CA PRO A 97 -3.87 30.27 -23.84
C PRO A 97 -4.73 29.09 -23.32
N ILE A 98 -5.45 28.41 -24.22
CA ILE A 98 -6.29 27.25 -23.95
C ILE A 98 -6.41 26.40 -25.21
N THR A 99 -6.45 25.07 -25.08
CA THR A 99 -6.59 24.13 -26.20
C THR A 99 -8.03 23.68 -26.38
N TYR A 100 -8.39 23.25 -27.59
CA TYR A 100 -9.73 22.70 -27.88
C TYR A 100 -10.07 21.48 -27.01
N LYS A 101 -9.07 20.67 -26.61
CA LYS A 101 -9.20 19.55 -25.66
C LYS A 101 -9.76 19.92 -24.29
N SER A 102 -9.46 21.14 -23.83
CA SER A 102 -9.81 21.61 -22.47
C SER A 102 -11.09 22.46 -22.43
N LEU A 103 -11.74 22.69 -23.58
CA LEU A 103 -12.95 23.51 -23.65
C LEU A 103 -14.17 22.70 -23.16
N PRO A 104 -14.93 23.21 -22.18
CA PRO A 104 -16.23 22.64 -21.84
C PRO A 104 -17.28 22.97 -22.90
N ALA A 105 -18.38 22.20 -22.95
CA ALA A 105 -19.43 22.35 -23.97
C ALA A 105 -20.12 23.73 -23.97
N ASP A 106 -20.18 24.40 -22.82
CA ASP A 106 -20.76 25.73 -22.64
C ASP A 106 -19.76 26.88 -22.89
N ALA A 107 -18.57 26.57 -23.43
CA ALA A 107 -17.54 27.57 -23.70
C ALA A 107 -18.01 28.65 -24.69
N ARG A 108 -17.76 29.91 -24.33
CA ARG A 108 -18.08 31.09 -25.15
C ARG A 108 -16.87 31.99 -25.30
N LEU A 109 -16.78 32.60 -26.47
CA LEU A 109 -15.79 33.59 -26.85
C LEU A 109 -16.35 34.99 -26.63
N ALA A 110 -15.89 35.66 -25.58
CA ALA A 110 -16.23 37.04 -25.28
C ALA A 110 -15.25 37.98 -26.02
N ILE A 111 -15.77 38.78 -26.94
CA ILE A 111 -15.00 39.70 -27.78
C ILE A 111 -15.42 41.13 -27.47
N THR A 112 -14.50 41.92 -26.92
CA THR A 112 -14.74 43.34 -26.61
C THR A 112 -13.88 44.22 -27.50
N ILE A 113 -14.51 45.20 -28.15
CA ILE A 113 -13.87 46.23 -28.95
C ILE A 113 -13.70 47.46 -28.06
N TRP A 114 -12.49 48.00 -28.03
CA TRP A 114 -12.10 49.10 -27.18
C TRP A 114 -11.74 50.34 -27.99
N ASP A 115 -12.16 51.48 -27.48
CA ASP A 115 -11.71 52.81 -27.86
C ASP A 115 -10.79 53.36 -26.76
N LEU A 116 -10.03 54.40 -27.09
CA LEU A 116 -9.07 55.03 -26.18
C LEU A 116 -9.54 56.43 -25.81
N SER A 117 -9.48 56.75 -24.51
CA SER A 117 -9.69 58.09 -23.99
C SER A 117 -8.67 58.44 -22.91
N PRO A 118 -7.90 59.54 -23.09
CA PRO A 118 -6.96 60.03 -22.08
C PRO A 118 -7.61 60.37 -20.73
N THR A 119 -8.92 60.65 -20.73
CA THR A 119 -9.63 61.18 -19.55
C THR A 119 -10.30 60.10 -18.69
N GLY A 120 -10.36 58.83 -19.14
CA GLY A 120 -10.92 57.71 -18.37
C GLY A 120 -12.36 57.94 -17.91
N GLY A 121 -13.35 57.68 -18.77
CA GLY A 121 -14.77 57.87 -18.47
C GLY A 121 -15.34 56.94 -17.38
N LYS A 122 -16.61 57.14 -17.00
CA LYS A 122 -17.31 56.36 -15.94
C LYS A 122 -17.34 54.83 -16.18
N THR A 123 -17.23 54.39 -17.43
CA THR A 123 -17.21 52.98 -17.85
C THR A 123 -15.84 52.55 -18.37
N ALA A 124 -14.78 53.33 -18.13
CA ALA A 124 -13.44 53.03 -18.60
C ALA A 124 -12.71 52.06 -17.66
N ILE A 125 -11.90 51.17 -18.25
CA ILE A 125 -10.86 50.43 -17.53
C ILE A 125 -9.54 51.12 -17.88
N GLY A 126 -9.03 51.95 -16.97
CA GLY A 126 -7.89 52.83 -17.26
C GLY A 126 -8.22 53.84 -18.37
N HIS A 127 -7.47 53.79 -19.47
CA HIS A 127 -7.70 54.63 -20.66
C HIS A 127 -8.61 53.98 -21.72
N SER A 128 -9.05 52.73 -21.51
CA SER A 128 -9.81 51.96 -22.48
C SER A 128 -11.31 52.06 -22.19
N ILE A 129 -12.08 52.49 -23.18
CA ILE A 129 -13.55 52.62 -23.10
C ILE A 129 -14.17 51.57 -24.03
N PRO A 130 -15.21 50.83 -23.61
CA PRO A 130 -15.85 49.85 -24.48
C PRO A 130 -16.53 50.55 -25.65
N PHE A 131 -16.04 50.28 -26.86
CA PHE A 131 -16.75 50.57 -28.09
C PHE A 131 -17.94 49.61 -28.22
N GLY A 132 -17.76 48.33 -27.95
CA GLY A 132 -18.86 47.38 -27.85
C GLY A 132 -18.41 45.94 -27.69
N GLY A 133 -19.34 45.09 -27.28
CA GLY A 133 -19.08 43.70 -26.93
C GLY A 133 -19.93 42.73 -27.75
N THR A 134 -19.40 41.54 -27.99
CA THR A 134 -20.13 40.43 -28.61
C THR A 134 -19.64 39.10 -28.05
N THR A 135 -20.56 38.17 -27.84
CA THR A 135 -20.30 36.86 -27.23
C THR A 135 -20.74 35.75 -28.19
N LEU A 136 -19.78 34.96 -28.66
CA LEU A 136 -19.97 33.87 -29.61
C LEU A 136 -19.83 32.51 -28.92
N SER A 137 -20.75 31.58 -29.15
CA SER A 137 -20.61 30.21 -28.63
C SER A 137 -19.52 29.45 -29.39
N MET A 138 -18.66 28.70 -28.69
CA MET A 138 -17.63 27.89 -29.35
C MET A 138 -18.23 26.63 -29.99
N PHE A 139 -19.32 26.11 -29.43
CA PHE A 139 -20.07 24.97 -29.95
C PHE A 139 -21.44 25.42 -30.47
N ASP A 140 -21.92 24.80 -31.55
CA ASP A 140 -23.27 25.01 -32.09
C ASP A 140 -24.33 24.14 -31.41
N SER A 141 -25.57 24.14 -31.92
CA SER A 141 -26.68 23.35 -31.36
C SER A 141 -26.48 21.84 -31.48
N ASP A 142 -25.60 21.40 -32.38
CA ASP A 142 -25.27 20.00 -32.60
C ASP A 142 -23.98 19.60 -31.88
N ASN A 143 -23.52 20.42 -30.93
CA ASN A 143 -22.25 20.29 -30.18
C ASN A 143 -21.01 20.22 -31.08
N GLN A 144 -21.07 20.78 -32.30
CA GLN A 144 -19.91 20.88 -33.17
C GLN A 144 -19.18 22.20 -32.94
N VAL A 145 -17.84 22.15 -32.99
CA VAL A 145 -17.01 23.35 -32.91
C VAL A 145 -17.34 24.27 -34.10
N GLN A 146 -17.68 25.53 -33.80
CA GLN A 146 -17.95 26.51 -34.84
C GLN A 146 -16.68 26.76 -35.67
N LYS A 147 -16.85 26.79 -37.00
CA LYS A 147 -15.75 26.92 -37.97
C LYS A 147 -16.03 28.01 -39.01
N GLY A 148 -14.97 28.51 -39.63
CA GLY A 148 -15.06 29.48 -40.72
C GLY A 148 -15.53 30.87 -40.28
N ARG A 149 -16.04 31.65 -41.25
CA ARG A 149 -16.39 33.07 -41.04
C ARG A 149 -17.72 33.22 -40.31
N GLN A 150 -17.72 34.02 -39.25
CA GLN A 150 -18.87 34.39 -38.43
C GLN A 150 -19.09 35.90 -38.46
N LYS A 151 -20.34 36.33 -38.64
CA LYS A 151 -20.75 37.74 -38.57
C LYS A 151 -21.40 38.00 -37.21
N CYS A 152 -20.69 38.69 -36.32
CA CYS A 152 -21.10 38.89 -34.93
C CYS A 152 -21.72 40.29 -34.75
N LEU A 153 -22.92 40.36 -34.16
CA LEU A 153 -23.53 41.63 -33.78
C LEU A 153 -22.77 42.27 -32.61
N VAL A 154 -22.36 43.53 -32.76
CA VAL A 154 -21.69 44.29 -31.70
C VAL A 154 -22.71 45.12 -30.91
N HIS A 155 -22.76 44.90 -29.60
CA HIS A 155 -23.59 45.65 -28.67
C HIS A 155 -22.82 46.87 -28.17
N ARG A 156 -23.24 48.06 -28.62
CA ARG A 156 -22.54 49.33 -28.35
C ARG A 156 -22.47 49.65 -26.85
N HIS A 157 -21.33 50.20 -26.44
CA HIS A 157 -21.05 50.67 -25.08
C HIS A 157 -21.22 49.62 -23.96
N LYS A 158 -21.19 48.33 -24.33
CA LYS A 158 -21.21 47.20 -23.39
C LYS A 158 -19.95 46.36 -23.55
N PHE A 159 -19.47 45.78 -22.46
CA PHE A 159 -18.45 44.74 -22.50
C PHE A 159 -19.08 43.42 -22.94
N ALA A 160 -18.28 42.54 -23.56
CA ALA A 160 -18.72 41.16 -23.73
C ALA A 160 -18.72 40.48 -22.34
N ASP A 161 -19.87 39.93 -21.96
CA ASP A 161 -20.09 39.38 -20.63
C ASP A 161 -19.76 37.89 -20.52
N GLY A 162 -19.80 37.13 -21.62
CA GLY A 162 -19.41 35.70 -21.61
C GLY A 162 -20.31 34.76 -20.79
N THR A 163 -21.33 35.29 -20.12
CA THR A 163 -22.25 34.56 -19.22
C THR A 163 -23.26 33.70 -19.97
N ASP A 164 -23.88 32.75 -19.27
CA ASP A 164 -24.90 31.85 -19.85
C ASP A 164 -26.10 32.57 -20.44
N ASN A 165 -26.55 33.64 -19.77
CA ASN A 165 -27.59 34.54 -20.24
C ASN A 165 -26.97 35.84 -20.77
N SER A 166 -26.05 35.72 -21.73
CA SER A 166 -25.33 36.87 -22.29
C SER A 166 -26.29 37.97 -22.75
N THR A 167 -26.05 39.18 -22.27
CA THR A 167 -26.66 40.43 -22.70
C THR A 167 -26.04 40.96 -24.00
N THR A 168 -24.99 40.30 -24.50
CA THR A 168 -24.24 40.65 -25.72
C THR A 168 -24.13 39.49 -26.74
N PRO A 169 -25.22 38.77 -27.10
CA PRO A 169 -25.12 37.62 -27.99
C PRO A 169 -24.70 38.02 -29.42
N ALA A 170 -23.80 37.23 -30.02
CA ALA A 170 -23.28 37.46 -31.37
C ALA A 170 -24.29 37.15 -32.49
N LEU A 171 -25.12 36.12 -32.32
CA LEU A 171 -26.13 35.67 -33.28
C LEU A 171 -27.52 36.11 -32.79
N ILE A 172 -28.24 36.91 -33.57
CA ILE A 172 -29.65 37.24 -33.26
C ILE A 172 -30.49 36.02 -33.59
N ALA A 173 -31.10 35.39 -32.59
CA ALA A 173 -32.08 34.33 -32.79
C ALA A 173 -33.18 34.82 -33.75
N THR A 174 -33.25 34.25 -34.95
CA THR A 174 -34.31 34.54 -35.91
C THR A 174 -35.63 33.99 -35.38
N LYS A 175 -36.34 34.75 -34.54
CA LYS A 175 -37.76 34.56 -34.24
C LYS A 175 -38.63 34.92 -35.47
N ARG A 176 -38.27 34.41 -36.65
CA ARG A 176 -38.99 34.59 -37.94
C ARG A 176 -39.45 33.28 -38.58
N LYS A 177 -39.29 32.13 -37.94
CA LYS A 177 -39.93 30.88 -38.41
C LYS A 177 -41.32 30.61 -37.83
N ALA A 178 -41.83 31.45 -36.92
CA ALA A 178 -43.14 31.26 -36.30
C ALA A 178 -44.26 32.20 -36.82
N SER A 179 -43.97 33.27 -37.57
CA SER A 179 -45.01 34.21 -38.06
C SER A 179 -45.28 34.16 -39.57
N LEU A 180 -44.65 33.24 -40.32
CA LEU A 180 -44.95 32.98 -41.74
C LEU A 180 -46.16 32.04 -41.92
N GLN A 181 -46.89 31.71 -40.85
CA GLN A 181 -48.13 30.94 -40.90
C GLN A 181 -49.41 31.79 -40.76
N SER A 182 -49.33 33.11 -40.56
CA SER A 182 -50.52 33.97 -40.63
C SER A 182 -50.44 34.88 -41.86
N GLY A 183 -51.24 34.54 -42.87
CA GLY A 183 -51.33 35.26 -44.13
C GLY A 183 -51.68 36.73 -43.96
N GLY A 184 -50.95 37.57 -44.69
CA GLY A 184 -51.25 38.97 -44.91
C GLY A 184 -50.57 39.40 -46.20
N GLU A 185 -51.33 39.44 -47.29
CA GLU A 185 -50.88 39.93 -48.59
C GLU A 185 -50.61 41.44 -48.51
N GLY A 186 -49.36 41.86 -48.74
CA GLY A 186 -49.00 43.27 -48.85
C GLY A 186 -47.52 43.54 -48.68
N GLY A 187 -46.72 43.25 -49.71
CA GLY A 187 -45.29 43.57 -49.70
C GLY A 187 -44.45 43.07 -50.88
N LEU A 188 -45.06 42.89 -52.06
CA LEU A 188 -44.34 42.51 -53.28
C LEU A 188 -43.41 43.65 -53.72
N LEU A 189 -42.10 43.49 -53.52
CA LEU A 189 -41.01 43.84 -54.47
C LEU A 189 -39.57 43.79 -53.89
N LEU A 190 -39.34 43.39 -52.62
CA LEU A 190 -38.00 43.40 -52.00
C LEU A 190 -37.53 42.09 -51.32
N ASP A 191 -38.34 41.02 -51.33
CA ASP A 191 -37.94 39.72 -50.74
C ASP A 191 -36.93 38.95 -51.59
N LYS A 192 -36.86 39.22 -52.90
CA LYS A 192 -35.95 38.51 -53.82
C LYS A 192 -34.47 38.73 -53.48
N ASP A 193 -34.07 39.97 -53.19
CA ASP A 193 -32.65 40.31 -52.97
C ASP A 193 -32.11 39.69 -51.66
N VAL A 194 -32.96 39.53 -50.64
CA VAL A 194 -32.59 38.94 -49.34
C VAL A 194 -32.54 37.41 -49.43
N GLU A 195 -33.49 36.79 -50.11
CA GLU A 195 -33.47 35.35 -50.38
C GLU A 195 -32.31 34.97 -51.31
N GLU A 196 -32.02 35.81 -52.30
CA GLU A 196 -30.90 35.62 -53.23
C GLU A 196 -29.56 35.77 -52.51
N LEU A 197 -29.42 36.73 -51.58
CA LEU A 197 -28.26 36.84 -50.69
C LEU A 197 -28.07 35.62 -49.78
N ASP A 198 -29.12 35.13 -49.11
CA ASP A 198 -29.05 33.96 -48.23
C ASP A 198 -28.71 32.70 -49.03
N ARG A 199 -29.26 32.58 -50.25
CA ARG A 199 -28.90 31.53 -51.21
C ARG A 199 -27.43 31.64 -51.65
N MET A 200 -26.94 32.83 -51.96
CA MET A 200 -25.56 33.08 -52.35
C MET A 200 -24.59 32.84 -51.19
N GLU A 201 -24.93 33.21 -49.95
CA GLU A 201 -24.13 32.95 -48.75
C GLU A 201 -24.06 31.44 -48.43
N LYS A 202 -25.14 30.69 -48.66
CA LYS A 202 -25.13 29.22 -48.61
C LYS A 202 -24.26 28.61 -49.71
N LEU A 203 -24.31 29.13 -50.93
CA LEU A 203 -23.47 28.66 -52.04
C LEU A 203 -21.99 29.00 -51.82
N PHE A 204 -21.69 30.16 -51.25
CA PHE A 204 -20.36 30.56 -50.85
C PHE A 204 -19.82 29.64 -49.75
N LYS A 205 -20.64 29.32 -48.73
CA LYS A 205 -20.31 28.31 -47.72
C LYS A 205 -20.03 26.94 -48.36
N LYS A 206 -20.81 26.53 -49.37
CA LYS A 206 -20.56 25.26 -50.10
C LYS A 206 -19.28 25.26 -50.91
N HIS A 207 -18.96 26.36 -51.58
CA HIS A 207 -17.67 26.55 -52.26
C HIS A 207 -16.50 26.52 -51.26
N GLU A 208 -16.66 27.22 -50.14
CA GLU A 208 -15.71 27.23 -49.03
C GLU A 208 -15.54 25.88 -48.33
N MET A 209 -16.57 25.03 -48.35
CA MET A 209 -16.55 23.63 -47.87
C MET A 209 -15.95 22.66 -48.90
N GLY A 210 -15.53 23.12 -50.08
CA GLY A 210 -14.96 22.27 -51.13
C GLY A 210 -15.97 21.42 -51.89
N GLU A 211 -17.29 21.62 -51.67
CA GLU A 211 -18.36 20.92 -52.39
C GLU A 211 -18.51 21.42 -53.84
N ILE A 212 -17.96 22.60 -54.15
CA ILE A 212 -17.93 23.19 -55.50
C ILE A 212 -16.47 23.24 -55.97
N PRO A 213 -16.13 22.70 -57.16
CA PRO A 213 -14.77 22.73 -57.70
C PRO A 213 -14.25 24.16 -57.88
N ARG A 214 -13.03 24.42 -57.40
CA ARG A 214 -12.38 25.73 -57.47
C ARG A 214 -11.89 26.04 -58.88
N VAL A 215 -12.26 27.21 -59.41
CA VAL A 215 -11.81 27.73 -60.71
C VAL A 215 -11.37 29.17 -60.52
N ASP A 216 -10.06 29.38 -60.30
CA ASP A 216 -9.52 30.63 -59.75
C ASP A 216 -9.97 31.92 -60.47
N TRP A 217 -10.03 31.92 -61.80
CA TRP A 217 -10.42 33.13 -62.55
C TRP A 217 -11.92 33.40 -62.50
N LEU A 218 -12.76 32.36 -62.46
CA LEU A 218 -14.22 32.47 -62.38
C LEU A 218 -14.62 32.84 -60.95
N ASP A 219 -13.99 32.18 -59.97
CA ASP A 219 -14.17 32.44 -58.54
C ASP A 219 -13.79 33.89 -58.22
N GLN A 220 -12.67 34.40 -58.73
CA GLN A 220 -12.31 35.82 -58.55
C GLN A 220 -13.36 36.77 -59.13
N MET A 221 -13.97 36.45 -60.28
CA MET A 221 -15.04 37.28 -60.87
C MET A 221 -16.33 37.22 -60.04
N VAL A 222 -16.73 36.02 -59.62
CA VAL A 222 -17.93 35.79 -58.81
C VAL A 222 -17.77 36.43 -57.43
N PHE A 223 -16.60 36.32 -56.80
CA PHE A 223 -16.30 36.96 -55.52
C PHE A 223 -16.30 38.48 -55.63
N ARG A 224 -15.80 39.05 -56.73
CA ARG A 224 -15.86 40.49 -56.98
C ARG A 224 -17.28 40.98 -57.21
N SER A 225 -18.11 40.19 -57.91
CA SER A 225 -19.54 40.48 -58.10
C SER A 225 -20.29 40.39 -56.78
N PHE A 226 -20.01 39.35 -55.99
CA PHE A 226 -20.57 39.11 -54.67
C PHE A 226 -20.17 40.19 -53.66
N GLU A 227 -18.91 40.62 -53.62
CA GLU A 227 -18.49 41.76 -52.78
C GLU A 227 -19.26 43.02 -53.17
N LYS A 228 -19.46 43.27 -54.47
CA LYS A 228 -20.17 44.45 -54.97
C LYS A 228 -21.68 44.40 -54.66
N GLU A 229 -22.33 43.25 -54.85
CA GLU A 229 -23.76 43.03 -54.57
C GLU A 229 -24.03 42.94 -53.06
N GLY A 230 -23.15 42.27 -52.30
CA GLY A 230 -23.19 42.20 -50.85
C GLY A 230 -23.05 43.57 -50.17
N LEU A 231 -22.23 44.48 -50.71
CA LEU A 231 -22.10 45.84 -50.19
C LEU A 231 -23.36 46.69 -50.44
N VAL A 232 -24.03 46.46 -51.58
CA VAL A 232 -25.30 47.13 -51.94
C VAL A 232 -26.44 46.59 -51.08
N ALA A 233 -26.51 45.27 -50.91
CA ALA A 233 -27.56 44.63 -50.14
C ALA A 233 -27.37 44.85 -48.61
N ALA A 234 -26.15 44.88 -48.08
CA ALA A 234 -25.88 45.25 -46.68
C ALA A 234 -26.34 46.69 -46.37
N LYS A 235 -26.12 47.64 -47.30
CA LYS A 235 -26.65 49.01 -47.18
C LYS A 235 -28.18 49.07 -47.20
N SER A 236 -28.83 48.23 -48.01
CA SER A 236 -30.29 48.13 -48.09
C SER A 236 -30.91 47.44 -46.86
N SER A 237 -30.32 46.34 -46.38
CA SER A 237 -30.74 45.63 -45.18
C SER A 237 -30.54 46.46 -43.90
N MET A 238 -29.46 47.25 -43.79
CA MET A 238 -29.25 48.19 -42.68
C MET A 238 -30.32 49.29 -42.64
N LYS A 239 -30.71 49.87 -43.79
CA LYS A 239 -31.83 50.83 -43.88
C LYS A 239 -33.16 50.20 -43.45
N MET A 240 -33.38 48.92 -43.77
CA MET A 240 -34.60 48.20 -43.40
C MET A 240 -34.65 47.86 -41.90
N LEU A 241 -33.54 47.41 -41.30
CA LEU A 241 -33.41 47.15 -39.85
C LEU A 241 -33.59 48.44 -39.03
N GLN A 242 -33.09 49.57 -39.53
CA GLN A 242 -33.35 50.89 -38.94
C GLN A 242 -34.85 51.27 -39.05
N ARG A 243 -35.49 51.01 -40.20
CA ARG A 243 -36.92 51.30 -40.42
C ARG A 243 -37.84 50.40 -39.59
N GLN A 244 -37.47 49.13 -39.38
CA GLN A 244 -38.25 48.17 -38.60
C GLN A 244 -38.13 48.42 -37.08
N ARG A 245 -36.98 48.92 -36.60
CA ARG A 245 -36.82 49.41 -35.22
C ARG A 245 -37.56 50.72 -34.95
N ALA A 246 -37.70 51.59 -35.94
CA ALA A 246 -38.53 52.79 -35.82
C ALA A 246 -40.02 52.45 -35.69
N LEU A 247 -40.50 51.41 -36.40
CA LEU A 247 -41.90 50.94 -36.33
C LEU A 247 -42.23 50.20 -35.02
N ASN A 248 -41.29 49.43 -34.45
CA ASN A 248 -41.51 48.71 -33.19
C ASN A 248 -41.47 49.59 -31.93
N ARG A 249 -41.16 50.89 -32.06
CA ARG A 249 -41.08 51.83 -30.92
C ARG A 249 -42.40 52.60 -30.68
N ASP A 250 -43.29 52.65 -31.67
CA ASP A 250 -44.59 53.34 -31.60
C ASP A 250 -45.71 52.51 -30.91
N ASP A 251 -45.47 51.23 -30.60
CA ASP A 251 -46.53 50.30 -30.13
C ASP A 251 -46.48 50.01 -28.60
N SER A 252 -45.94 50.94 -27.80
CA SER A 252 -45.80 50.73 -26.35
C SER A 252 -46.17 51.96 -25.50
N HIS A 253 -47.36 52.53 -25.68
CA HIS A 253 -47.97 53.43 -24.67
C HIS A 253 -49.41 53.01 -24.33
N SER A 254 -49.66 52.77 -23.04
CA SER A 254 -50.98 52.64 -22.40
C SER A 254 -50.92 53.23 -20.98
N PRO A 255 -52.05 53.71 -20.42
CA PRO A 255 -52.09 54.96 -19.66
C PRO A 255 -52.28 54.78 -18.15
N ALA A 256 -51.74 55.70 -17.32
CA ALA A 256 -52.29 56.04 -15.99
C ALA A 256 -51.58 57.25 -15.32
N GLY A 257 -52.35 58.28 -14.91
CA GLY A 257 -52.30 58.79 -13.53
C GLY A 257 -51.57 60.09 -13.16
N ASP A 258 -52.02 61.22 -13.68
CA ASP A 258 -52.33 62.52 -12.99
C ASP A 258 -51.32 63.21 -12.01
N SER A 259 -50.76 64.37 -12.40
CA SER A 259 -51.21 65.71 -11.95
C SER A 259 -50.16 66.85 -12.16
N HIS A 260 -50.66 67.96 -12.72
CA HIS A 260 -50.20 69.36 -12.72
C HIS A 260 -49.04 69.89 -13.63
N SER A 261 -49.50 70.50 -14.75
CA SER A 261 -49.14 71.82 -15.32
C SER A 261 -47.67 72.20 -15.54
N ASP A 262 -47.24 72.37 -16.80
CA ASP A 262 -47.23 73.69 -17.48
C ASP A 262 -46.91 73.49 -18.98
N ASP A 263 -47.62 74.20 -19.85
CA ASP A 263 -47.57 74.07 -21.31
C ASP A 263 -46.42 74.90 -21.91
N GLY A 264 -45.62 74.27 -22.77
CA GLY A 264 -44.91 74.97 -23.86
C GLY A 264 -43.45 74.59 -24.04
N ASP A 265 -43.17 73.43 -24.67
CA ASP A 265 -41.96 73.22 -25.51
C ASP A 265 -41.91 71.82 -26.22
N GLU A 266 -43.06 71.23 -26.60
CA GLU A 266 -43.08 69.86 -27.17
C GLU A 266 -42.73 69.75 -28.67
N GLU A 267 -42.62 70.84 -29.44
CA GLU A 267 -42.26 70.74 -30.86
C GLU A 267 -40.74 70.54 -31.12
N ASN A 268 -39.88 70.70 -30.11
CA ASN A 268 -38.43 70.46 -30.24
C ASN A 268 -37.99 69.03 -29.83
N ALA A 269 -38.71 68.38 -28.91
CA ALA A 269 -38.34 67.05 -28.39
C ALA A 269 -38.53 65.92 -29.42
N ASP A 270 -39.55 66.04 -30.29
CA ASP A 270 -39.83 65.06 -31.35
C ASP A 270 -38.82 65.07 -32.51
N ARG A 271 -38.03 66.15 -32.64
CA ARG A 271 -36.92 66.22 -33.62
C ARG A 271 -35.62 65.61 -33.11
N GLU A 272 -35.44 65.52 -31.78
CA GLU A 272 -34.28 64.85 -31.17
C GLU A 272 -34.50 63.35 -30.98
N SER A 273 -35.72 62.90 -30.64
CA SER A 273 -36.01 61.48 -30.42
C SER A 273 -35.93 60.63 -31.70
N ARG A 274 -36.21 61.22 -32.87
CA ARG A 274 -36.10 60.55 -34.19
C ARG A 274 -34.65 60.36 -34.69
N ARG A 275 -33.64 60.96 -34.04
CA ARG A 275 -32.22 60.87 -34.48
C ARG A 275 -31.39 59.78 -33.79
N ASN A 276 -31.83 59.24 -32.66
CA ASN A 276 -31.08 58.22 -31.91
C ASN A 276 -31.63 56.80 -32.13
N SER A 277 -31.52 56.32 -33.38
CA SER A 277 -31.51 54.87 -33.63
C SER A 277 -30.08 54.36 -33.42
N PRO A 278 -29.82 53.36 -32.57
CA PRO A 278 -28.45 52.90 -32.33
C PRO A 278 -27.87 52.33 -33.63
N SER A 279 -26.75 52.88 -34.10
CA SER A 279 -25.98 52.35 -35.23
C SER A 279 -25.62 50.89 -34.95
N ALA A 280 -26.03 49.98 -35.83
CA ALA A 280 -25.71 48.57 -35.72
C ALA A 280 -24.32 48.33 -36.33
N PHE A 281 -23.43 47.73 -35.54
CA PHE A 281 -22.09 47.34 -35.98
C PHE A 281 -22.00 45.82 -36.07
N LEU A 282 -21.31 45.34 -37.11
CA LEU A 282 -21.07 43.91 -37.35
C LEU A 282 -19.56 43.66 -37.35
N LEU A 283 -19.11 42.75 -36.49
CA LEU A 283 -17.74 42.29 -36.44
C LEU A 283 -17.63 40.98 -37.20
N ASN A 284 -16.83 40.94 -38.26
CA ASN A 284 -16.54 39.70 -38.95
C ASN A 284 -15.31 39.03 -38.30
N VAL A 285 -15.49 37.79 -37.87
CA VAL A 285 -14.43 36.96 -37.29
C VAL A 285 -14.33 35.64 -38.06
N GLU A 286 -13.17 35.00 -38.02
CA GLU A 286 -12.95 33.70 -38.65
C GLU A 286 -12.35 32.72 -37.64
N LEU A 287 -13.01 31.57 -37.49
CA LEU A 287 -12.55 30.46 -36.67
C LEU A 287 -11.80 29.44 -37.54
N PRO A 288 -10.83 28.70 -36.98
CA PRO A 288 -10.09 27.65 -37.67
C PRO A 288 -11.03 26.63 -38.31
N ARG A 289 -10.58 26.06 -39.43
CA ARG A 289 -11.28 24.99 -40.13
C ARG A 289 -10.54 23.69 -39.87
N PHE A 290 -11.31 22.65 -39.59
CA PHE A 290 -10.82 21.28 -39.47
C PHE A 290 -11.34 20.46 -40.65
N ASP A 291 -10.52 19.54 -41.15
CA ASP A 291 -10.87 18.66 -42.27
C ASP A 291 -12.04 17.73 -41.93
N PHE A 292 -12.26 17.45 -40.64
CA PHE A 292 -13.37 16.65 -40.11
C PHE A 292 -14.24 17.47 -39.15
N PRO A 293 -15.55 17.18 -39.03
CA PRO A 293 -16.39 17.77 -37.98
C PRO A 293 -15.85 17.40 -36.60
N VAL A 294 -15.69 18.41 -35.74
CA VAL A 294 -15.21 18.25 -34.37
C VAL A 294 -16.39 18.35 -33.44
N VAL A 295 -16.69 17.27 -32.72
CA VAL A 295 -17.81 17.19 -31.77
C VAL A 295 -17.27 17.28 -30.35
N PHE A 296 -17.96 17.97 -29.45
CA PHE A 296 -17.61 17.97 -28.04
C PHE A 296 -17.56 16.53 -27.49
N ALA A 297 -16.45 16.18 -26.84
CA ALA A 297 -16.26 14.93 -26.13
C ALA A 297 -15.83 15.25 -24.70
N ASP A 298 -16.56 14.70 -23.73
CA ASP A 298 -16.25 14.89 -22.31
C ASP A 298 -14.96 14.14 -21.94
N HIS A 299 -14.28 14.61 -20.89
CA HIS A 299 -13.09 13.95 -20.36
C HIS A 299 -13.51 12.71 -19.58
N GLU A 300 -13.39 11.55 -20.23
CA GLU A 300 -13.55 10.27 -19.59
C GLU A 300 -12.32 10.03 -18.70
N TYR A 301 -12.52 9.97 -17.39
CA TYR A 301 -11.46 9.62 -16.45
C TYR A 301 -11.04 8.18 -16.74
N ASP A 302 -9.75 7.98 -17.01
CA ASP A 302 -9.21 6.63 -17.07
C ASP A 302 -9.58 5.90 -15.77
N ALA A 303 -10.00 4.64 -15.90
CA ALA A 303 -10.07 3.77 -14.75
C ALA A 303 -8.72 3.89 -14.02
N PRO A 304 -8.71 4.14 -12.70
CA PRO A 304 -7.46 4.28 -11.97
C PRO A 304 -6.57 3.10 -12.35
N PRO A 305 -5.29 3.34 -12.71
CA PRO A 305 -4.42 2.27 -13.14
C PRO A 305 -4.54 1.16 -12.11
N VAL A 306 -4.83 -0.07 -12.57
CA VAL A 306 -4.63 -1.26 -11.75
C VAL A 306 -3.23 -1.07 -11.23
N SER A 307 -3.13 -0.79 -9.94
CA SER A 307 -1.88 -0.28 -9.40
C SER A 307 -0.83 -1.29 -9.78
N ALA A 308 0.14 -0.89 -10.59
CA ALA A 308 1.41 -1.59 -10.74
C ALA A 308 2.23 -1.43 -9.45
N LEU A 309 1.54 -1.39 -8.31
CA LEU A 309 2.12 -1.69 -7.02
C LEU A 309 2.47 -3.17 -7.12
N GLN A 310 3.77 -3.43 -7.25
CA GLN A 310 4.33 -4.63 -6.65
C GLN A 310 3.70 -4.76 -5.25
N PRO A 311 3.18 -5.94 -4.89
CA PRO A 311 2.68 -6.15 -3.54
C PRO A 311 3.83 -5.92 -2.57
N LEU A 312 3.88 -4.76 -1.91
CA LEU A 312 4.83 -4.43 -0.84
C LEU A 312 4.48 -5.19 0.47
N SER A 313 3.79 -6.32 0.37
CA SER A 313 3.52 -7.24 1.46
C SER A 313 3.14 -8.61 0.90
N ALA A 314 3.85 -9.65 1.33
CA ALA A 314 3.60 -11.04 0.97
C ALA A 314 2.25 -11.60 1.49
N SER A 315 1.43 -10.79 2.18
CA SER A 315 0.20 -11.22 2.83
C SER A 315 -1.06 -11.20 1.95
N GLN A 316 -0.96 -10.91 0.64
CA GLN A 316 -2.14 -10.88 -0.25
C GLN A 316 -1.95 -11.57 -1.62
N THR A 317 -1.06 -12.55 -1.72
CA THR A 317 -0.83 -13.32 -2.97
C THR A 317 -1.92 -14.37 -3.28
N ALA A 318 -3.05 -14.38 -2.57
CA ALA A 318 -4.09 -15.40 -2.72
C ALA A 318 -5.38 -14.91 -3.42
N LEU A 319 -5.29 -13.93 -4.31
CA LEU A 319 -6.33 -13.73 -5.32
C LEU A 319 -5.73 -14.02 -6.71
N PRO A 320 -6.23 -15.04 -7.43
CA PRO A 320 -5.69 -15.38 -8.74
C PRO A 320 -5.78 -14.16 -9.66
N HIS A 321 -4.63 -13.81 -10.22
CA HIS A 321 -4.49 -12.83 -11.28
C HIS A 321 -5.48 -13.11 -12.42
N GLN A 322 -5.99 -12.01 -12.98
CA GLN A 322 -6.61 -11.88 -14.30
C GLN A 322 -8.06 -12.36 -14.45
N TYR A 323 -8.97 -11.39 -14.46
CA TYR A 323 -10.06 -11.39 -15.44
C TYR A 323 -10.14 -9.99 -16.06
N GLN A 324 -9.60 -9.86 -17.28
CA GLN A 324 -10.04 -8.78 -18.17
C GLN A 324 -11.54 -8.96 -18.41
N PRO A 325 -12.35 -7.88 -18.48
CA PRO A 325 -13.76 -8.01 -18.81
C PRO A 325 -13.89 -8.56 -20.24
N GLU A 326 -14.35 -9.80 -20.38
CA GLU A 326 -14.74 -10.35 -21.68
C GLU A 326 -16.11 -9.75 -22.05
N ILE A 327 -16.11 -8.77 -22.95
CA ILE A 327 -17.34 -8.24 -23.55
C ILE A 327 -17.86 -9.30 -24.53
N GLN A 328 -18.71 -10.22 -24.07
CA GLN A 328 -19.49 -11.05 -24.99
C GLN A 328 -20.59 -10.20 -25.62
N PHE A 329 -20.38 -9.84 -26.89
CA PHE A 329 -21.43 -9.28 -27.74
C PHE A 329 -22.57 -10.30 -27.89
N GLY A 330 -23.80 -9.78 -28.01
CA GLY A 330 -25.04 -10.55 -28.05
C GLY A 330 -25.10 -11.65 -29.13
N PRO A 331 -26.17 -12.46 -29.11
CA PRO A 331 -26.21 -13.76 -29.79
C PRO A 331 -26.07 -13.62 -31.30
N GLY A 332 -25.03 -14.21 -31.89
CA GLY A 332 -24.86 -14.30 -33.35
C GLY A 332 -23.43 -14.23 -33.89
N ILE A 333 -22.40 -14.01 -33.06
CA ILE A 333 -21.02 -13.92 -33.54
C ILE A 333 -20.14 -14.82 -32.67
N ASN A 334 -19.59 -15.87 -33.29
CA ASN A 334 -18.69 -16.92 -32.75
C ASN A 334 -19.35 -18.10 -32.00
N ALA A 335 -19.99 -19.00 -32.77
CA ALA A 335 -20.22 -20.37 -32.34
C ALA A 335 -19.30 -21.32 -33.13
N MET A 336 -18.13 -21.64 -32.57
CA MET A 336 -17.37 -22.86 -32.87
C MET A 336 -16.57 -23.22 -31.60
N GLY A 337 -17.09 -24.15 -30.81
CA GLY A 337 -16.42 -24.64 -29.60
C GLY A 337 -17.42 -25.19 -28.59
N GLU A 338 -17.61 -26.51 -28.62
CA GLU A 338 -18.43 -27.26 -27.68
C GLU A 338 -17.88 -27.17 -26.25
N SER A 339 -18.73 -26.83 -25.28
CA SER A 339 -18.63 -27.38 -23.93
C SER A 339 -20.01 -27.38 -23.27
N SER A 340 -20.47 -28.59 -22.99
CA SER A 340 -21.69 -28.92 -22.27
C SER A 340 -21.55 -28.59 -20.78
N ASP A 341 -22.16 -27.50 -20.31
CA ASP A 341 -22.75 -27.51 -18.96
C ASP A 341 -23.86 -26.45 -18.85
N GLY A 342 -25.10 -26.95 -18.76
CA GLY A 342 -26.30 -26.14 -18.63
C GLY A 342 -26.59 -25.88 -17.16
N GLY A 343 -25.99 -24.83 -16.58
CA GLY A 343 -26.36 -24.28 -15.28
C GLY A 343 -27.08 -22.93 -15.43
N PRO A 344 -28.19 -22.67 -14.71
CA PRO A 344 -28.90 -21.39 -14.76
C PRO A 344 -28.12 -20.32 -14.00
N GLY A 345 -27.05 -19.80 -14.61
CA GLY A 345 -26.19 -18.75 -14.02
C GLY A 345 -25.49 -17.86 -15.04
N SER A 346 -25.57 -18.14 -16.34
CA SER A 346 -24.85 -17.45 -17.41
C SER A 346 -25.40 -16.06 -17.81
N ARG A 347 -26.22 -15.44 -16.94
CA ARG A 347 -26.82 -14.10 -17.19
C ARG A 347 -26.46 -13.05 -16.15
N LEU A 348 -25.46 -13.29 -15.31
CA LEU A 348 -24.97 -12.28 -14.38
C LEU A 348 -23.93 -11.40 -15.08
N ILE A 349 -24.30 -10.17 -15.38
CA ILE A 349 -23.35 -9.11 -15.74
C ILE A 349 -22.52 -8.83 -14.49
N ARG A 350 -21.25 -9.21 -14.50
CA ARG A 350 -20.30 -8.88 -13.44
C ARG A 350 -19.77 -7.48 -13.73
N VAL A 351 -20.30 -6.49 -13.00
CA VAL A 351 -19.81 -5.12 -13.05
C VAL A 351 -18.56 -5.03 -12.18
N TYR A 352 -17.46 -4.54 -12.75
CA TYR A 352 -16.23 -4.27 -12.01
C TYR A 352 -16.45 -3.08 -11.08
N ASP A 353 -16.15 -3.28 -9.79
CA ASP A 353 -16.14 -2.21 -8.80
C ASP A 353 -14.69 -1.71 -8.62
N PRO A 354 -14.37 -0.48 -9.04
CA PRO A 354 -13.02 0.08 -8.92
C PRO A 354 -12.56 0.29 -7.47
N GLU A 355 -13.45 0.19 -6.48
CA GLU A 355 -13.11 0.30 -5.06
C GLU A 355 -12.70 -1.05 -4.42
N VAL A 356 -12.97 -2.19 -5.06
CA VAL A 356 -12.70 -3.54 -4.52
C VAL A 356 -11.20 -3.85 -4.35
N GLY A 357 -10.31 -3.00 -4.89
CA GLY A 357 -8.86 -3.10 -4.72
C GLY A 357 -8.21 -2.04 -3.81
N GLN A 358 -8.98 -1.07 -3.29
CA GLN A 358 -8.42 -0.06 -2.37
C GLN A 358 -8.32 -0.63 -0.96
N ARG A 359 -7.12 -0.56 -0.34
CA ARG A 359 -6.89 -1.04 1.04
C ARG A 359 -7.76 -0.31 2.08
N ASP A 360 -8.04 0.97 1.84
CA ASP A 360 -8.79 1.85 2.74
C ASP A 360 -9.99 2.45 2.03
N ASN A 361 -11.12 2.55 2.75
CA ASN A 361 -12.30 3.26 2.27
C ASN A 361 -11.97 4.77 2.11
N PRO A 362 -12.10 5.36 0.90
CA PRO A 362 -11.73 6.76 0.67
C PRO A 362 -12.57 7.75 1.50
N ALA A 363 -13.81 7.41 1.84
CA ALA A 363 -14.64 8.21 2.73
C ALA A 363 -14.09 8.22 4.16
N GLU A 364 -13.63 7.07 4.66
CA GLU A 364 -12.99 6.95 5.97
C GLU A 364 -11.63 7.65 6.01
N ALA A 365 -10.82 7.51 4.95
CA ALA A 365 -9.54 8.21 4.83
C ALA A 365 -9.74 9.74 4.85
N LYS A 366 -10.77 10.24 4.16
CA LYS A 366 -11.15 11.65 4.18
C LYS A 366 -11.67 12.09 5.56
N HIS A 367 -12.53 11.29 6.20
CA HIS A 367 -13.02 11.55 7.56
C HIS A 367 -11.87 11.66 8.56
N ARG A 368 -10.95 10.68 8.55
CA ARG A 368 -9.77 10.63 9.42
C ARG A 368 -8.88 11.86 9.23
N ARG A 369 -8.58 12.22 7.98
CA ARG A 369 -7.82 13.45 7.66
C ARG A 369 -8.50 14.71 8.18
N LEU A 370 -9.82 14.82 8.04
CA LEU A 370 -10.58 15.98 8.54
C LEU A 370 -10.61 16.04 10.07
N PHE A 371 -10.88 14.91 10.72
CA PHE A 371 -10.90 14.80 12.18
C PHE A 371 -9.54 15.16 12.78
N ARG A 372 -8.46 14.59 12.22
CA ARG A 372 -7.09 14.82 12.70
C ARG A 372 -6.53 16.19 12.30
N SER A 373 -6.93 16.76 11.16
CA SER A 373 -6.51 18.12 10.75
C SER A 373 -7.13 19.23 11.60
N SER A 374 -8.35 19.03 12.14
CA SER A 374 -8.95 19.94 13.13
C SER A 374 -8.07 20.09 14.38
N HIS A 375 -7.33 19.04 14.74
CA HIS A 375 -6.42 19.01 15.88
C HIS A 375 -4.99 19.55 15.57
N ARG A 376 -4.75 20.17 14.40
CA ARG A 376 -3.46 20.81 14.05
C ARG A 376 -3.14 22.08 14.88
N HIS A 377 -4.09 22.63 15.64
CA HIS A 377 -3.86 23.83 16.48
C HIS A 377 -3.22 23.45 17.84
N GLY A 378 -1.94 23.12 17.79
CA GLY A 378 -1.15 22.38 18.80
C GLY A 378 -0.74 23.08 20.12
N ILE A 379 -1.55 23.98 20.67
CA ILE A 379 -1.28 24.54 22.02
C ILE A 379 -2.20 23.92 23.10
N LEU A 380 -3.48 23.71 22.81
CA LEU A 380 -4.44 23.17 23.78
C LEU A 380 -4.45 21.63 23.87
N ASP A 381 -3.88 20.95 22.87
CA ASP A 381 -3.91 19.48 22.74
C ASP A 381 -3.02 18.77 23.78
N LYS A 382 -1.94 19.42 24.23
CA LYS A 382 -1.01 18.86 25.23
C LYS A 382 -1.63 18.74 26.63
N ASP A 383 -2.60 19.59 26.94
CA ASP A 383 -3.28 19.64 28.24
C ASP A 383 -4.62 18.88 28.24
N LEU A 384 -4.97 18.25 27.12
CA LEU A 384 -6.22 17.52 26.96
C LEU A 384 -6.27 16.29 27.89
N LYS A 385 -7.30 16.21 28.73
CA LYS A 385 -7.53 15.08 29.66
C LYS A 385 -8.86 14.40 29.37
N PRO A 386 -8.90 13.06 29.38
CA PRO A 386 -10.15 12.33 29.15
C PRO A 386 -11.11 12.51 30.31
N ASN A 387 -12.40 12.62 30.00
CA ASN A 387 -13.48 12.55 30.98
C ASN A 387 -13.64 11.11 31.52
N SER A 388 -14.47 10.88 32.54
CA SER A 388 -14.60 9.55 33.16
C SER A 388 -14.97 8.45 32.16
N LYS A 389 -15.96 8.70 31.29
CA LYS A 389 -16.43 7.71 30.31
C LYS A 389 -15.34 7.36 29.30
N VAL A 390 -14.67 8.38 28.75
CA VAL A 390 -13.58 8.21 27.79
C VAL A 390 -12.38 7.51 28.44
N ARG A 391 -12.13 7.73 29.73
CA ARG A 391 -11.08 7.02 30.46
C ARG A 391 -11.40 5.54 30.57
N ASP A 392 -12.64 5.19 30.88
CA ASP A 392 -13.07 3.78 30.97
C ASP A 392 -12.97 3.08 29.61
N GLU A 393 -13.33 3.78 28.53
CA GLU A 393 -13.17 3.30 27.16
C GLU A 393 -11.70 3.14 26.75
N LEU A 394 -10.83 4.13 27.04
CA LEU A 394 -9.40 4.02 26.81
C LEU A 394 -8.79 2.84 27.60
N ASN A 395 -9.20 2.65 28.86
CA ASN A 395 -8.74 1.52 29.67
C ASN A 395 -9.17 0.16 29.09
N LEU A 396 -10.36 0.08 28.51
CA LEU A 396 -10.81 -1.10 27.77
C LEU A 396 -9.92 -1.35 26.55
N ILE A 397 -9.64 -0.32 25.74
CA ILE A 397 -8.75 -0.41 24.58
C ILE A 397 -7.33 -0.86 25.00
N MET A 398 -6.82 -0.37 26.14
CA MET A 398 -5.51 -0.78 26.68
C MET A 398 -5.49 -2.23 27.20
N SER A 399 -6.65 -2.83 27.47
CA SER A 399 -6.75 -4.24 27.86
C SER A 399 -6.74 -5.20 26.68
N TYR A 400 -6.92 -4.69 25.45
CA TYR A 400 -6.95 -5.51 24.26
C TYR A 400 -5.60 -6.19 24.00
N SER A 401 -5.66 -7.47 23.61
CA SER A 401 -4.52 -8.24 23.11
C SER A 401 -3.72 -7.44 22.06
N PRO A 402 -2.38 -7.57 22.02
CA PRO A 402 -1.52 -7.01 20.98
C PRO A 402 -2.08 -7.22 19.57
N THR A 403 -2.50 -8.45 19.27
CA THR A 403 -3.05 -8.85 17.96
C THR A 403 -4.42 -8.29 17.61
N HIS A 404 -5.08 -7.58 18.51
CA HIS A 404 -6.38 -6.97 18.22
C HIS A 404 -6.22 -5.75 17.32
N ILE A 405 -6.96 -5.74 16.21
CA ILE A 405 -7.03 -4.63 15.26
C ILE A 405 -7.97 -3.57 15.84
N LEU A 406 -7.49 -2.34 15.96
CA LEU A 406 -8.29 -1.22 16.45
C LEU A 406 -9.28 -0.77 15.39
N SER A 407 -10.50 -0.45 15.80
CA SER A 407 -11.45 0.23 14.93
C SER A 407 -10.98 1.65 14.59
N PRO A 408 -11.45 2.27 13.50
CA PRO A 408 -11.10 3.66 13.17
C PRO A 408 -11.44 4.64 14.29
N GLU A 409 -12.58 4.45 14.97
CA GLU A 409 -13.03 5.29 16.08
C GLU A 409 -12.11 5.14 17.30
N GLU A 410 -11.72 3.91 17.64
CA GLU A 410 -10.78 3.62 18.72
C GLU A 410 -9.39 4.21 18.42
N ALA A 411 -8.92 4.09 17.17
CA ALA A 411 -7.65 4.66 16.73
C ALA A 411 -7.65 6.19 16.83
N ASP A 412 -8.74 6.84 16.43
CA ASP A 412 -8.88 8.29 16.54
C ASP A 412 -8.97 8.76 18.00
N LEU A 413 -9.56 7.95 18.88
CA LEU A 413 -9.58 8.22 20.32
C LEU A 413 -8.17 8.15 20.94
N VAL A 414 -7.39 7.12 20.58
CA VAL A 414 -5.99 6.97 21.01
C VAL A 414 -5.13 8.12 20.49
N TRP A 415 -5.29 8.49 19.22
CA TRP A 415 -4.58 9.63 18.61
C TRP A 415 -4.90 10.96 19.32
N LYS A 416 -6.19 11.19 19.63
CA LYS A 416 -6.65 12.39 20.33
C LYS A 416 -6.03 12.56 21.71
N PHE A 417 -5.90 11.48 22.49
CA PHE A 417 -5.34 11.53 23.85
C PHE A 417 -3.86 11.11 23.93
N ARG A 418 -3.13 11.08 22.82
CA ARG A 418 -1.73 10.60 22.74
C ARG A 418 -0.80 11.20 23.80
N TYR A 419 -0.89 12.51 24.07
CA TYR A 419 -0.07 13.17 25.10
C TYR A 419 -0.39 12.70 26.52
N HIS A 420 -1.67 12.43 26.82
CA HIS A 420 -2.07 11.86 28.11
C HIS A 420 -1.58 10.42 28.27
N LEU A 421 -1.63 9.65 27.18
CA LEU A 421 -1.24 8.24 27.15
C LEU A 421 0.27 8.00 27.22
N THR A 422 1.11 9.02 26.99
CA THR A 422 2.58 8.92 27.11
C THR A 422 3.05 8.31 28.43
N ARG A 423 2.26 8.40 29.51
CA ARG A 423 2.59 7.85 30.82
C ARG A 423 2.28 6.35 30.96
N ASP A 424 1.33 5.82 30.17
CA ASP A 424 0.95 4.41 30.20
C ASP A 424 1.76 3.63 29.17
N LYS A 425 2.59 2.70 29.66
CA LYS A 425 3.43 1.83 28.83
C LYS A 425 2.62 0.94 27.88
N ARG A 426 1.45 0.46 28.30
CA ARG A 426 0.58 -0.44 27.49
C ARG A 426 0.00 0.25 26.27
N ALA A 427 -0.06 1.57 26.29
CA ALA A 427 -0.69 2.38 25.26
C ALA A 427 0.22 2.62 24.04
N LEU A 428 1.53 2.34 24.14
CA LEU A 428 2.46 2.68 23.07
C LEU A 428 2.20 1.90 21.78
N THR A 429 2.07 0.56 21.88
CA THR A 429 1.86 -0.28 20.68
C THR A 429 0.51 0.03 20.03
N LYS A 430 -0.52 0.31 20.83
CA LYS A 430 -1.82 0.80 20.34
C LYS A 430 -1.73 2.17 19.68
N PHE A 431 -0.93 3.08 20.22
CA PHE A 431 -0.68 4.39 19.62
C PHE A 431 -0.02 4.24 18.25
N VAL A 432 1.06 3.46 18.14
CA VAL A 432 1.77 3.24 16.87
C VAL A 432 0.84 2.64 15.80
N LYS A 433 -0.07 1.72 16.18
CA LYS A 433 -1.11 1.17 15.29
C LYS A 433 -2.18 2.18 14.88
N SER A 434 -2.41 3.21 15.67
CA SER A 434 -3.39 4.27 15.36
C SER A 434 -2.88 5.32 14.37
N VAL A 435 -1.55 5.41 14.17
CA VAL A 435 -0.91 6.41 13.31
C VAL A 435 -1.02 6.01 11.85
N ASN A 436 -1.39 6.97 10.99
CA ASN A 436 -1.24 6.77 9.56
C ASN A 436 0.18 7.16 9.11
N TRP A 437 1.07 6.16 8.99
CA TRP A 437 2.47 6.37 8.60
C TRP A 437 2.68 6.90 7.17
N THR A 438 1.66 6.82 6.31
CA THR A 438 1.70 7.40 4.96
C THR A 438 1.54 8.93 4.96
N ASP A 439 0.94 9.51 6.00
CA ASP A 439 0.86 10.96 6.16
C ASP A 439 2.13 11.48 6.86
N GLN A 440 2.96 12.20 6.10
CA GLN A 440 4.22 12.74 6.59
C GLN A 440 4.04 13.70 7.79
N SER A 441 2.90 14.39 7.89
CA SER A 441 2.60 15.30 9.00
C SER A 441 2.23 14.55 10.29
N GLU A 442 1.50 13.44 10.17
CA GLU A 442 1.19 12.56 11.32
C GLU A 442 2.44 11.79 11.76
N SER A 443 3.20 11.26 10.81
CA SER A 443 4.46 10.54 11.06
C SER A 443 5.45 11.40 11.86
N LYS A 444 5.69 12.65 11.44
CA LYS A 444 6.56 13.59 12.18
C LYS A 444 6.09 13.86 13.61
N GLN A 445 4.78 14.03 13.82
CA GLN A 445 4.23 14.22 15.17
C GLN A 445 4.36 12.95 16.02
N ALA A 446 4.10 11.79 15.43
CA ALA A 446 4.19 10.51 16.12
C ALA A 446 5.61 10.23 16.61
N ILE A 447 6.63 10.47 15.77
CA ILE A 447 8.04 10.32 16.13
C ILE A 447 8.42 11.28 17.28
N GLN A 448 7.93 12.52 17.26
CA GLN A 448 8.19 13.48 18.35
C GLN A 448 7.57 13.04 19.69
N VAL A 449 6.38 12.41 19.65
CA VAL A 449 5.70 11.90 20.85
C VAL A 449 6.33 10.59 21.33
N LEU A 450 6.81 9.74 20.41
CA LEU A 450 7.46 8.46 20.71
C LEU A 450 8.65 8.64 21.66
N GLY A 451 9.50 9.64 21.42
CA GLY A 451 10.65 9.94 22.29
C GLY A 451 10.30 10.45 23.69
N ARG A 452 9.03 10.75 23.97
CA ARG A 452 8.53 11.18 25.29
C ARG A 452 7.75 10.09 26.02
N TRP A 453 7.51 8.95 25.38
CA TRP A 453 6.73 7.88 25.96
C TRP A 453 7.49 7.22 27.12
N THR A 454 6.77 6.76 28.13
CA THR A 454 7.34 5.88 29.15
C THR A 454 7.92 4.65 28.47
N GLU A 455 9.13 4.31 28.85
CA GLU A 455 9.82 3.14 28.37
C GLU A 455 8.99 1.85 28.51
N ILE A 456 8.82 1.12 27.41
CA ILE A 456 8.08 -0.15 27.38
C ILE A 456 8.94 -1.35 27.78
N ASP A 457 8.28 -2.43 28.17
CA ASP A 457 8.92 -3.70 28.46
C ASP A 457 9.41 -4.38 27.14
N VAL A 458 10.33 -5.34 27.25
CA VAL A 458 10.96 -5.97 26.06
C VAL A 458 9.97 -6.80 25.24
N ASP A 459 8.98 -7.39 25.91
CA ASP A 459 7.88 -8.14 25.30
C ASP A 459 7.02 -7.28 24.36
N ASP A 460 6.70 -6.07 24.76
CA ASP A 460 5.98 -5.09 23.92
C ASP A 460 6.87 -4.57 22.78
N ALA A 461 8.19 -4.45 23.01
CA ALA A 461 9.13 -4.01 21.97
C ALA A 461 9.28 -5.02 20.83
N LEU A 462 9.19 -6.33 21.13
CA LEU A 462 9.20 -7.39 20.13
C LEU A 462 8.01 -7.27 19.15
N GLU A 463 6.87 -6.76 19.60
CA GLU A 463 5.71 -6.52 18.74
C GLU A 463 6.04 -5.50 17.63
N LEU A 464 6.76 -4.44 17.99
CA LEU A 464 7.15 -3.34 17.10
C LEU A 464 8.15 -3.75 16.01
N LEU A 465 8.74 -4.96 16.11
CA LEU A 465 9.61 -5.53 15.08
C LEU A 465 8.86 -6.44 14.10
N GLY A 466 7.57 -6.68 14.33
CA GLY A 466 6.73 -7.48 13.44
C GLY A 466 6.39 -6.81 12.11
N PRO A 467 5.70 -7.55 11.22
CA PRO A 467 5.37 -7.11 9.85
C PRO A 467 4.38 -5.94 9.79
N SER A 468 3.76 -5.55 10.91
CA SER A 468 2.82 -4.43 10.93
C SER A 468 3.51 -3.07 11.06
N PHE A 469 4.84 -3.05 11.22
CA PHE A 469 5.60 -1.84 11.56
C PHE A 469 6.86 -1.73 10.69
N ASP A 470 6.72 -0.94 9.62
CA ASP A 470 7.79 -0.72 8.64
C ASP A 470 8.58 0.57 8.91
N ASN A 471 8.04 1.47 9.74
CA ASN A 471 8.66 2.77 9.97
C ASN A 471 10.03 2.62 10.68
N PRO A 472 11.14 3.09 10.10
CA PRO A 472 12.48 2.91 10.66
C PRO A 472 12.65 3.49 12.07
N ALA A 473 11.99 4.62 12.39
CA ALA A 473 12.11 5.24 13.72
C ALA A 473 11.42 4.40 14.81
N VAL A 474 10.29 3.76 14.48
CA VAL A 474 9.60 2.84 15.41
C VAL A 474 10.45 1.59 15.65
N ARG A 475 11.04 1.03 14.59
CA ARG A 475 11.92 -0.14 14.69
C ARG A 475 13.20 0.17 15.46
N SER A 476 13.81 1.32 15.19
CA SER A 476 14.98 1.84 15.92
C SER A 476 14.69 1.99 17.42
N TYR A 477 13.53 2.55 17.78
CA TYR A 477 13.08 2.60 19.18
C TYR A 477 12.95 1.19 19.79
N ALA A 478 12.40 0.22 19.05
CA ALA A 478 12.31 -1.16 19.52
C ALA A 478 13.70 -1.80 19.74
N VAL A 479 14.66 -1.54 18.85
CA VAL A 479 16.06 -1.98 19.00
C VAL A 479 16.72 -1.33 20.22
N ASP A 480 16.46 -0.05 20.48
CA ASP A 480 16.94 0.64 21.68
C ASP A 480 16.41 0.00 22.97
N ARG A 481 15.18 -0.52 22.96
CA ARG A 481 14.63 -1.32 24.07
C ARG A 481 15.35 -2.66 24.20
N LEU A 482 15.58 -3.37 23.09
CA LEU A 482 16.29 -4.64 23.09
C LEU A 482 17.74 -4.54 23.59
N ARG A 483 18.39 -3.38 23.44
CA ARG A 483 19.75 -3.16 24.00
C ARG A 483 19.82 -3.35 25.51
N LYS A 484 18.71 -3.20 26.23
CA LYS A 484 18.63 -3.42 27.68
C LYS A 484 18.55 -4.89 28.07
N ALA A 485 18.18 -5.78 27.15
CA ALA A 485 18.13 -7.22 27.39
C ALA A 485 19.54 -7.80 27.54
N ASP A 486 19.69 -8.74 28.46
CA ASP A 486 20.94 -9.49 28.61
C ASP A 486 21.07 -10.57 27.52
N ASP A 487 22.25 -11.17 27.37
CA ASP A 487 22.49 -12.18 26.33
C ASP A 487 21.68 -13.46 26.54
N ARG A 488 21.25 -13.77 27.77
CA ARG A 488 20.48 -14.99 28.08
C ARG A 488 19.03 -14.82 27.68
N GLU A 489 18.45 -13.67 27.96
CA GLU A 489 17.13 -13.25 27.54
C GLU A 489 17.09 -13.09 26.01
N LEU A 490 18.10 -12.45 25.43
CA LEU A 490 18.21 -12.30 23.97
C LEU A 490 18.25 -13.65 23.25
N LEU A 491 18.94 -14.65 23.82
CA LEU A 491 18.98 -16.00 23.27
C LEU A 491 17.59 -16.66 23.19
N LEU A 492 16.67 -16.34 24.11
CA LEU A 492 15.29 -16.86 24.07
C LEU A 492 14.49 -16.33 22.89
N TYR A 493 14.83 -15.16 22.38
CA TYR A 493 14.12 -14.47 21.29
C TYR A 493 14.92 -14.49 19.98
N LEU A 494 16.15 -14.99 19.99
CA LEU A 494 17.08 -14.88 18.87
C LEU A 494 16.52 -15.45 17.57
N LEU A 495 15.84 -16.60 17.63
CA LEU A 495 15.20 -17.19 16.44
C LEU A 495 14.19 -16.21 15.81
N GLN A 496 13.34 -15.60 16.64
CA GLN A 496 12.32 -14.64 16.21
C GLN A 496 12.93 -13.34 15.73
N LEU A 497 14.04 -12.89 16.34
CA LEU A 497 14.75 -11.69 15.93
C LEU A 497 15.47 -11.88 14.59
N VAL A 498 16.06 -13.05 14.34
CA VAL A 498 16.58 -13.41 13.02
C VAL A 498 15.45 -13.35 12.00
N GLN A 499 14.29 -13.92 12.31
CA GLN A 499 13.12 -13.84 11.44
C GLN A 499 12.62 -12.41 11.20
N ALA A 500 12.74 -11.52 12.19
CA ALA A 500 12.33 -10.12 12.05
C ALA A 500 13.21 -9.31 11.09
N LEU A 501 14.40 -9.81 10.69
CA LEU A 501 15.28 -9.16 9.72
C LEU A 501 14.66 -9.02 8.34
N LYS A 502 13.76 -9.93 7.93
CA LYS A 502 13.05 -9.84 6.64
C LYS A 502 12.10 -8.64 6.54
N TYR A 503 11.79 -8.01 7.68
CA TYR A 503 10.98 -6.80 7.72
C TYR A 503 11.85 -5.53 7.79
N GLU A 504 13.18 -5.67 7.68
CA GLU A 504 14.07 -4.52 7.55
C GLU A 504 14.29 -4.14 6.09
N HIS A 505 14.31 -2.84 5.82
CA HIS A 505 14.78 -2.28 4.56
C HIS A 505 16.31 -2.27 4.56
N VAL A 506 16.94 -3.41 4.30
CA VAL A 506 18.40 -3.47 4.13
C VAL A 506 18.70 -3.16 2.67
N LEU A 507 19.41 -2.06 2.40
CA LEU A 507 19.86 -1.72 1.05
C LEU A 507 20.79 -2.83 0.52
N THR A 508 20.37 -3.54 -0.52
CA THR A 508 21.12 -4.64 -1.17
C THR A 508 22.12 -4.14 -2.22
N GLY A 509 22.56 -2.88 -2.15
CA GLY A 509 23.27 -2.22 -3.25
C GLY A 509 24.75 -2.56 -3.44
N HIS A 510 25.32 -3.57 -2.78
CA HIS A 510 26.77 -3.87 -2.86
C HIS A 510 27.09 -5.35 -3.18
N ALA A 511 26.09 -6.17 -3.52
CA ALA A 511 26.30 -7.60 -3.74
C ALA A 511 26.53 -7.99 -5.21
N ASP A 512 26.28 -7.09 -6.17
CA ASP A 512 26.36 -7.41 -7.60
C ASP A 512 27.78 -7.31 -8.19
N ASP A 513 28.77 -6.81 -7.44
CA ASP A 513 30.17 -6.71 -7.89
C ASP A 513 31.04 -7.92 -7.50
N ALA A 514 30.47 -8.95 -6.87
CA ALA A 514 31.23 -10.13 -6.41
C ALA A 514 31.27 -11.30 -7.42
N ASP A 515 30.69 -11.16 -8.61
CA ASP A 515 30.77 -12.18 -9.66
C ASP A 515 31.18 -11.55 -11.00
N GLY A 516 32.47 -11.28 -11.15
CA GLY A 516 33.04 -10.63 -12.33
C GLY A 516 34.56 -10.77 -12.43
N THR A 517 35.00 -11.82 -13.12
CA THR A 517 36.26 -11.99 -13.86
C THR A 517 37.40 -10.99 -13.62
N LEU A 518 38.52 -11.54 -13.12
CA LEU A 518 39.86 -10.98 -13.20
C LEU A 518 40.22 -10.65 -14.67
N ASP A 519 40.42 -9.37 -15.02
CA ASP A 519 41.49 -9.00 -15.95
C ASP A 519 42.01 -7.58 -15.70
N ASN A 520 43.30 -7.44 -15.98
CA ASN A 520 44.19 -6.31 -15.75
C ASN A 520 43.80 -5.08 -16.59
N THR A 521 43.92 -3.88 -16.03
CA THR A 521 44.92 -2.87 -16.47
C THR A 521 44.88 -1.62 -15.60
N GLU A 522 45.98 -1.39 -14.88
CA GLU A 522 46.41 -0.05 -14.45
C GLU A 522 47.10 0.66 -15.62
N GLN A 523 47.24 1.98 -15.52
CA GLN A 523 47.84 2.97 -16.46
C GLN A 523 46.76 3.60 -17.38
N GLU A 524 46.50 4.90 -17.41
CA GLU A 524 47.37 6.08 -17.24
C GLU A 524 46.55 7.27 -16.68
N GLN A 525 47.13 8.00 -15.72
CA GLN A 525 46.82 9.40 -15.48
C GLN A 525 47.89 10.26 -16.18
N GLU A 526 47.48 11.49 -16.49
CA GLU A 526 48.27 12.65 -16.93
C GLU A 526 48.40 12.87 -18.45
N GLN A 527 47.60 13.81 -18.97
CA GLN A 527 48.14 14.85 -19.83
C GLN A 527 47.37 16.18 -19.71
N GLU A 528 48.18 17.21 -19.58
CA GLU A 528 48.00 18.63 -19.23
C GLU A 528 46.97 19.48 -20.00
N HIS A 529 46.60 20.59 -19.32
CA HIS A 529 46.20 21.92 -19.81
C HIS A 529 46.68 22.29 -21.25
N GLU A 530 46.03 23.12 -22.06
CA GLU A 530 45.63 24.53 -21.82
C GLU A 530 44.98 25.13 -23.11
N GLN A 531 44.36 26.32 -22.99
CA GLN A 531 43.83 27.27 -24.01
C GLN A 531 42.30 27.20 -24.22
N GLY A 532 41.50 28.25 -24.03
CA GLY A 532 41.76 29.67 -23.81
C GLY A 532 40.49 30.43 -23.39
N GLN A 533 40.69 31.66 -22.93
CA GLN A 533 39.77 32.52 -22.18
C GLN A 533 38.74 33.29 -23.03
N GLY A 534 37.63 33.68 -22.37
CA GLY A 534 36.75 34.84 -22.68
C GLY A 534 35.31 34.43 -22.99
N GLN A 535 34.25 34.92 -22.35
CA GLN A 535 34.02 36.11 -21.52
C GLN A 535 32.67 35.98 -20.76
N GLU A 536 32.57 36.72 -19.65
CA GLU A 536 31.34 37.26 -18.98
C GLU A 536 30.36 36.23 -18.37
N GLN A 537 30.46 35.88 -17.09
CA GLN A 537 30.09 36.65 -15.87
C GLN A 537 28.72 37.34 -15.92
N GLU A 538 27.64 36.55 -15.80
CA GLU A 538 26.39 36.97 -15.12
C GLU A 538 25.53 35.78 -14.61
N GLN A 539 26.10 34.57 -14.46
CA GLN A 539 25.36 33.38 -13.98
C GLN A 539 25.98 32.66 -12.76
N GLU A 540 27.07 33.19 -12.18
CA GLU A 540 27.81 32.48 -11.11
C GLU A 540 27.18 32.64 -9.71
N GLN A 541 26.21 33.52 -9.48
CA GLN A 541 25.64 33.73 -8.14
C GLN A 541 24.32 32.98 -7.85
N GLU A 542 23.63 32.45 -8.86
CA GLU A 542 22.42 31.62 -8.66
C GLU A 542 22.75 30.11 -8.65
N GLN A 543 23.80 29.68 -9.34
CA GLN A 543 24.23 28.27 -9.36
C GLN A 543 25.00 27.83 -8.11
N GLU A 544 25.74 28.73 -7.45
CA GLU A 544 26.43 28.42 -6.18
C GLU A 544 25.43 28.26 -5.02
N GLN A 545 24.30 28.97 -5.02
CA GLN A 545 23.28 28.83 -3.97
C GLN A 545 22.38 27.59 -4.13
N GLU A 546 22.14 27.13 -5.37
CA GLU A 546 21.43 25.87 -5.62
C GLU A 546 22.33 24.66 -5.32
N GLN A 547 23.63 24.72 -5.65
CA GLN A 547 24.59 23.65 -5.33
C GLN A 547 24.91 23.56 -3.84
N GLU A 548 24.97 24.67 -3.10
CA GLU A 548 25.13 24.64 -1.64
C GLU A 548 23.87 24.14 -0.93
N GLN A 549 22.67 24.37 -1.48
CA GLN A 549 21.40 23.84 -0.93
C GLN A 549 21.22 22.35 -1.25
N GLU A 550 21.58 21.89 -2.45
CA GLU A 550 21.59 20.47 -2.79
C GLU A 550 22.68 19.72 -2.00
N GLN A 551 23.89 20.26 -1.85
CA GLN A 551 24.92 19.65 -1.01
C GLN A 551 24.59 19.66 0.48
N ALA A 552 23.86 20.66 0.97
CA ALA A 552 23.37 20.68 2.35
C ALA A 552 22.19 19.72 2.58
N GLN A 553 21.34 19.49 1.57
CA GLN A 553 20.31 18.45 1.60
C GLN A 553 20.93 17.06 1.50
N ASP A 554 21.89 16.83 0.62
CA ASP A 554 22.64 15.57 0.50
C ASP A 554 23.47 15.27 1.75
N GLN A 555 24.10 16.28 2.37
CA GLN A 555 24.80 16.10 3.65
C GLN A 555 23.82 15.83 4.81
N GLN A 556 22.63 16.44 4.82
CA GLN A 556 21.60 16.14 5.82
C GLN A 556 20.93 14.78 5.59
N GLU A 557 20.79 14.32 4.35
CA GLU A 557 20.32 12.99 3.99
C GLU A 557 21.39 11.93 4.30
N GLN A 558 22.67 12.21 4.06
CA GLN A 558 23.80 11.32 4.44
C GLN A 558 24.05 11.28 5.96
N GLU A 559 23.84 12.38 6.69
CA GLU A 559 23.88 12.39 8.18
C GLU A 559 22.66 11.68 8.78
N GLN A 560 21.48 11.74 8.15
CA GLN A 560 20.30 10.95 8.54
C GLN A 560 20.43 9.46 8.18
N GLU A 561 21.02 9.11 7.03
CA GLU A 561 21.29 7.73 6.61
C GLU A 561 22.37 7.06 7.47
N SER A 562 23.47 7.77 7.77
CA SER A 562 24.54 7.23 8.62
C SER A 562 24.12 7.03 10.09
N THR A 563 23.17 7.83 10.58
CA THR A 563 22.55 7.61 11.90
C THR A 563 21.50 6.50 11.87
N GLN A 564 20.74 6.34 10.78
CA GLN A 564 19.77 5.23 10.60
C GLN A 564 20.44 3.86 10.59
N ASP A 565 21.55 3.68 9.87
CA ASP A 565 22.22 2.38 9.72
C ASP A 565 22.87 1.89 11.05
N SER A 566 23.22 2.83 11.94
CA SER A 566 23.76 2.52 13.28
C SER A 566 22.73 1.90 14.25
N SER A 567 21.44 2.05 13.96
CA SER A 567 20.31 1.70 14.84
C SER A 567 19.46 0.52 14.36
N SER A 568 19.85 -0.13 13.25
CA SER A 568 19.15 -1.29 12.69
C SER A 568 19.23 -2.53 13.59
N LEU A 569 18.23 -3.41 13.47
CA LEU A 569 18.20 -4.72 14.14
C LEU A 569 19.36 -5.58 13.65
N ALA A 570 19.64 -5.58 12.35
CA ALA A 570 20.78 -6.29 11.76
C ALA A 570 22.09 -5.91 12.46
N ARG A 571 22.42 -4.61 12.55
CA ARG A 571 23.66 -4.15 13.17
C ARG A 571 23.72 -4.50 14.66
N PHE A 572 22.60 -4.37 15.37
CA PHE A 572 22.49 -4.74 16.78
C PHE A 572 22.78 -6.24 17.01
N LEU A 573 22.12 -7.11 16.25
CA LEU A 573 22.31 -8.56 16.37
C LEU A 573 23.74 -8.97 16.00
N ILE A 574 24.30 -8.41 14.92
CA ILE A 574 25.69 -8.67 14.50
C ILE A 574 26.67 -8.32 15.63
N LYS A 575 26.57 -7.12 16.22
CA LYS A 575 27.48 -6.69 17.30
C LYS A 575 27.38 -7.60 18.52
N ARG A 576 26.17 -7.94 18.96
CA ARG A 576 25.95 -8.81 20.13
C ARG A 576 26.41 -10.25 19.87
N ALA A 577 26.11 -10.78 18.69
CA ALA A 577 26.49 -12.12 18.27
C ALA A 577 28.01 -12.26 18.13
N ALA A 578 28.70 -11.25 17.60
CA ALA A 578 30.16 -11.26 17.50
C ALA A 578 30.81 -11.23 18.88
N ALA A 579 30.30 -10.44 19.83
CA ALA A 579 30.86 -10.31 21.17
C ALA A 579 30.67 -11.55 22.07
N ASN A 580 29.71 -12.42 21.77
CA ASN A 580 29.41 -13.61 22.58
C ASN A 580 29.27 -14.86 21.72
N PHE A 581 30.26 -15.76 21.78
CA PHE A 581 30.31 -16.97 20.96
C PHE A 581 29.07 -17.88 21.09
N LEU A 582 28.45 -17.97 22.28
CA LEU A 582 27.22 -18.78 22.46
C LEU A 582 26.10 -18.22 21.57
N LEU A 583 25.89 -16.90 21.63
CA LEU A 583 24.90 -16.20 20.82
C LEU A 583 25.27 -16.24 19.34
N GLY A 584 26.55 -15.99 19.01
CA GLY A 584 27.10 -16.04 17.66
C GLY A 584 26.96 -17.40 16.98
N ASN A 585 27.13 -18.49 17.71
CA ASN A 585 26.90 -19.83 17.20
C ASN A 585 25.44 -20.03 16.76
N TYR A 586 24.47 -19.74 17.62
CA TYR A 586 23.06 -19.90 17.26
C TYR A 586 22.65 -18.93 16.15
N PHE A 587 23.12 -17.68 16.21
CA PHE A 587 22.88 -16.68 15.17
C PHE A 587 23.38 -17.16 13.80
N HIS A 588 24.61 -17.69 13.75
CA HIS A 588 25.18 -18.30 12.54
C HIS A 588 24.28 -19.41 11.99
N TRP A 589 23.95 -20.41 12.81
CA TRP A 589 23.16 -21.55 12.35
C TRP A 589 21.74 -21.15 11.91
N TYR A 590 21.11 -20.19 12.58
CA TYR A 590 19.79 -19.70 12.17
C TYR A 590 19.87 -18.98 10.82
N LEU A 591 20.88 -18.13 10.59
CA LEU A 591 21.09 -17.48 9.29
C LEU A 591 21.38 -18.50 8.18
N MET A 592 22.20 -19.53 8.45
CA MET A 592 22.54 -20.54 7.45
C MET A 592 21.33 -21.32 6.97
N VAL A 593 20.42 -21.68 7.87
CA VAL A 593 19.16 -22.36 7.50
C VAL A 593 18.30 -21.48 6.57
N GLU A 594 18.20 -20.18 6.88
CA GLU A 594 17.43 -19.23 6.06
C GLU A 594 18.10 -18.92 4.71
N CYS A 595 19.44 -18.97 4.65
CA CYS A 595 20.19 -18.86 3.40
C CYS A 595 19.99 -20.08 2.48
N ASP A 596 19.81 -21.27 3.07
CA ASP A 596 19.60 -22.56 2.39
C ASP A 596 18.12 -22.80 2.02
N ASP A 597 17.19 -21.95 2.47
CA ASP A 597 15.76 -22.10 2.13
C ASP A 597 15.50 -21.67 0.67
N HIS A 598 15.43 -22.66 -0.23
CA HIS A 598 15.14 -22.50 -1.65
C HIS A 598 13.65 -22.40 -2.01
N SER A 599 12.76 -22.34 -1.03
CA SER A 599 11.32 -22.25 -1.29
C SER A 599 10.91 -20.93 -1.95
N PRO A 600 9.82 -20.92 -2.75
CA PRO A 600 9.29 -19.69 -3.35
C PRO A 600 8.79 -18.70 -2.30
N GLU A 601 8.29 -19.17 -1.15
CA GLU A 601 7.78 -18.32 -0.07
C GLU A 601 8.89 -17.48 0.60
N GLN A 602 10.12 -17.99 0.66
CA GLN A 602 11.26 -17.23 1.19
C GLN A 602 11.60 -16.04 0.27
N GLY A 603 11.47 -16.20 -1.04
CA GLY A 603 11.87 -15.18 -2.01
C GLY A 603 13.40 -15.00 -2.14
N ILE A 604 13.82 -14.32 -3.20
CA ILE A 604 15.23 -14.03 -3.46
C ILE A 604 15.71 -12.89 -2.57
N ASP A 605 14.90 -11.85 -2.41
CA ASP A 605 15.26 -10.63 -1.67
C ASP A 605 15.55 -10.93 -0.20
N ASN A 606 14.65 -11.64 0.51
CA ASN A 606 14.88 -12.00 1.92
C ASN A 606 16.14 -12.84 2.09
N ARG A 607 16.43 -13.74 1.14
CA ARG A 607 17.61 -14.56 1.19
C ARG A 607 18.90 -13.75 1.00
N ASN A 608 18.86 -12.74 0.14
CA ASN A 608 19.96 -11.81 -0.03
C ASN A 608 20.18 -10.98 1.24
N ILE A 609 19.12 -10.58 1.94
CA ILE A 609 19.21 -9.95 3.26
C ILE A 609 19.95 -10.87 4.25
N TYR A 610 19.53 -12.13 4.40
CA TYR A 610 20.19 -13.07 5.32
C TYR A 610 21.65 -13.33 4.95
N ARG A 611 21.98 -13.45 3.67
CA ARG A 611 23.37 -13.61 3.20
C ARG A 611 24.22 -12.39 3.51
N LYS A 612 23.69 -11.19 3.28
CA LYS A 612 24.39 -9.95 3.62
C LYS A 612 24.65 -9.87 5.12
N VAL A 613 23.64 -10.15 5.94
CA VAL A 613 23.80 -10.16 7.41
C VAL A 613 24.81 -11.23 7.86
N ALA A 614 24.81 -12.41 7.25
CA ALA A 614 25.78 -13.47 7.54
C ALA A 614 27.22 -13.06 7.15
N TYR A 615 27.38 -12.36 6.02
CA TYR A 615 28.67 -11.80 5.60
C TYR A 615 29.16 -10.72 6.57
N ASP A 616 28.30 -9.74 6.88
CA ASP A 616 28.60 -8.65 7.81
C ASP A 616 28.92 -9.17 9.22
N PHE A 617 28.23 -10.23 9.66
CA PHE A 617 28.53 -10.93 10.90
C PHE A 617 29.94 -11.53 10.90
N MET A 618 30.34 -12.22 9.83
CA MET A 618 31.69 -12.80 9.73
C MET A 618 32.77 -11.71 9.69
N LEU A 619 32.49 -10.58 9.03
CA LEU A 619 33.39 -9.44 8.97
C LEU A 619 33.56 -8.79 10.35
N GLU A 620 32.46 -8.52 11.06
CA GLU A 620 32.49 -7.98 12.42
C GLU A 620 33.21 -8.92 13.39
N LEU A 621 32.92 -10.22 13.32
CA LEU A 621 33.55 -11.23 14.16
C LEU A 621 35.07 -11.19 13.99
N VAL A 622 35.58 -11.23 12.75
CA VAL A 622 37.02 -11.26 12.47
C VAL A 622 37.71 -9.93 12.79
N ASN A 623 37.07 -8.80 12.44
CA ASN A 623 37.72 -7.49 12.54
C ASN A 623 37.66 -6.87 13.93
N GLN A 624 36.60 -7.13 14.70
CA GLN A 624 36.34 -6.45 15.97
C GLN A 624 36.61 -7.32 17.20
N GLN A 625 36.70 -8.65 17.06
CA GLN A 625 36.91 -9.56 18.19
C GLN A 625 38.31 -10.18 18.20
N PRO A 626 39.03 -10.18 19.34
CA PRO A 626 40.36 -10.78 19.44
C PRO A 626 40.39 -12.29 19.08
N SER A 627 39.36 -13.04 19.45
CA SER A 627 39.21 -14.47 19.13
C SER A 627 38.51 -14.73 17.79
N GLY A 628 38.14 -13.68 17.05
CA GLY A 628 37.24 -13.78 15.89
C GLY A 628 37.70 -14.74 14.80
N VAL A 629 39.01 -14.79 14.53
CA VAL A 629 39.60 -15.72 13.55
C VAL A 629 39.45 -17.17 14.01
N GLU A 630 39.67 -17.45 15.30
CA GLU A 630 39.52 -18.79 15.88
C GLU A 630 38.05 -19.21 15.95
N ASP A 631 37.16 -18.28 16.30
CA ASP A 631 35.72 -18.51 16.35
C ASP A 631 35.17 -18.80 14.95
N ARG A 632 35.57 -18.02 13.93
CA ARG A 632 35.22 -18.30 12.53
C ARG A 632 35.72 -19.66 12.07
N LYS A 633 36.95 -20.04 12.42
CA LYS A 633 37.50 -21.37 12.13
C LYS A 633 36.70 -22.47 12.85
N THR A 634 36.22 -22.22 14.05
CA THR A 634 35.37 -23.14 14.81
C THR A 634 34.02 -23.35 14.11
N LEU A 635 33.36 -22.29 13.66
CA LEU A 635 32.11 -22.37 12.89
C LEU A 635 32.30 -23.15 11.58
N LEU A 636 33.41 -22.93 10.87
CA LEU A 636 33.73 -23.70 9.66
C LEU A 636 33.87 -25.20 9.95
N ARG A 637 34.61 -25.57 11.00
CA ARG A 637 34.78 -26.97 11.42
C ARG A 637 33.47 -27.62 11.86
N GLN A 638 32.58 -26.84 12.46
CA GLN A 638 31.22 -27.30 12.77
C GLN A 638 30.44 -27.62 11.49
N ALA A 639 30.49 -26.74 10.47
CA ALA A 639 29.84 -26.97 9.19
C ALA A 639 30.40 -28.21 8.47
N GLU A 640 31.71 -28.41 8.48
CA GLU A 640 32.37 -29.62 7.96
C GLU A 640 31.86 -30.89 8.66
N MET A 641 31.84 -30.89 10.00
CA MET A 641 31.31 -32.01 10.79
C MET A 641 29.86 -32.33 10.41
N VAL A 642 29.00 -31.31 10.33
CA VAL A 642 27.59 -31.49 9.98
C VAL A 642 27.42 -32.00 8.54
N ALA A 643 28.23 -31.53 7.59
CA ALA A 643 28.20 -32.01 6.21
C ALA A 643 28.58 -33.50 6.11
N ILE A 644 29.61 -33.92 6.83
CA ILE A 644 30.04 -35.33 6.88
C ILE A 644 28.97 -36.21 7.53
N VAL A 645 28.42 -35.79 8.68
CA VAL A 645 27.34 -36.53 9.35
C VAL A 645 26.09 -36.63 8.46
N SER A 646 25.73 -35.55 7.75
CA SER A 646 24.62 -35.55 6.78
C SER A 646 24.84 -36.53 5.64
N LYS A 647 26.06 -36.58 5.09
CA LYS A 647 26.44 -37.54 4.04
C LYS A 647 26.28 -38.98 4.53
N ILE A 648 26.81 -39.29 5.72
CA ILE A 648 26.68 -40.62 6.33
C ILE A 648 25.21 -40.96 6.56
N ALA A 649 24.41 -40.04 7.12
CA ALA A 649 22.98 -40.25 7.33
C ALA A 649 22.23 -40.53 6.02
N SER A 650 22.60 -39.86 4.93
CA SER A 650 22.03 -40.08 3.59
C SER A 650 22.32 -41.49 3.08
N GLU A 651 23.57 -41.96 3.21
CA GLU A 651 23.97 -43.33 2.83
C GLU A 651 23.21 -44.40 3.64
N ILE A 652 23.06 -44.19 4.96
CA ILE A 652 22.30 -45.09 5.84
C ILE A 652 20.81 -45.10 5.52
N LYS A 653 20.25 -43.95 5.18
CA LYS A 653 18.84 -43.82 4.77
C LYS A 653 18.58 -44.54 3.44
N ALA A 654 19.47 -44.36 2.46
CA ALA A 654 19.39 -44.99 1.14
C ALA A 654 19.63 -46.52 1.16
N SER A 655 20.33 -47.02 2.17
CA SER A 655 20.54 -48.47 2.36
C SER A 655 19.22 -49.21 2.56
N GLY A 656 18.98 -50.28 1.81
CA GLY A 656 17.84 -51.19 1.99
C GLY A 656 18.05 -52.27 3.05
N GLU A 657 19.15 -52.19 3.82
CA GLU A 657 19.53 -53.23 4.78
C GLU A 657 18.74 -53.19 6.10
N SER A 658 18.88 -54.24 6.92
CA SER A 658 18.27 -54.27 8.25
C SER A 658 18.92 -53.25 9.19
N ILE A 659 18.17 -52.80 10.21
CA ILE A 659 18.64 -51.81 11.20
C ILE A 659 19.95 -52.23 11.88
N ALA A 660 20.13 -53.52 12.15
CA ALA A 660 21.37 -54.05 12.74
C ALA A 660 22.58 -53.83 11.81
N LYS A 661 22.44 -54.16 10.51
CA LYS A 661 23.50 -53.94 9.53
C LYS A 661 23.74 -52.47 9.26
N LYS A 662 22.68 -51.64 9.19
CA LYS A 662 22.79 -50.18 9.12
C LYS A 662 23.57 -49.60 10.29
N THR A 663 23.38 -50.14 11.50
CA THR A 663 24.13 -49.71 12.68
C THR A 663 25.62 -50.11 12.58
N GLU A 664 25.93 -51.30 12.06
CA GLU A 664 27.32 -51.69 11.77
C GLU A 664 27.96 -50.85 10.67
N GLN A 665 27.21 -50.50 9.62
CA GLN A 665 27.65 -49.61 8.55
C GLN A 665 27.94 -48.21 9.10
N LEU A 666 27.03 -47.65 9.91
CA LEU A 666 27.21 -46.36 10.58
C LEU A 666 28.48 -46.36 11.45
N LYS A 667 28.69 -47.43 12.23
CA LYS A 667 29.90 -47.61 13.03
C LYS A 667 31.17 -47.61 12.16
N LYS A 668 31.17 -48.32 11.03
CA LYS A 668 32.30 -48.33 10.09
C LYS A 668 32.55 -46.96 9.48
N SER A 669 31.51 -46.27 9.02
CA SER A 669 31.63 -44.93 8.42
C SER A 669 32.16 -43.90 9.42
N LEU A 670 31.67 -43.90 10.67
CA LEU A 670 32.16 -42.99 11.72
C LEU A 670 33.59 -43.30 12.19
N ALA A 671 34.05 -44.55 12.03
CA ALA A 671 35.40 -44.96 12.34
C ALA A 671 36.40 -44.78 11.18
N ASP A 672 35.93 -44.40 9.98
CA ASP A 672 36.81 -44.18 8.83
C ASP A 672 37.66 -42.91 9.05
N PRO A 673 39.01 -43.03 9.07
CA PRO A 673 39.89 -41.87 9.22
C PRO A 673 39.67 -40.77 8.18
N LYS A 674 39.15 -41.10 6.98
CA LYS A 674 38.85 -40.13 5.92
C LYS A 674 37.77 -39.11 6.30
N ASN A 675 36.93 -39.46 7.27
CA ASN A 675 35.84 -38.59 7.72
C ASN A 675 36.28 -37.65 8.85
N GLU A 676 37.49 -37.80 9.41
CA GLU A 676 38.05 -36.92 10.45
C GLU A 676 37.16 -36.71 11.69
N LEU A 677 36.23 -37.64 11.98
CA LEU A 677 35.30 -37.53 13.12
C LEU A 677 35.83 -38.16 14.43
N LEU A 678 36.87 -38.99 14.35
CA LEU A 678 37.40 -39.73 15.50
C LEU A 678 38.08 -38.83 16.54
N VAL A 679 38.75 -37.77 16.08
CA VAL A 679 39.51 -36.86 16.92
C VAL A 679 39.30 -35.43 16.39
N PHE A 680 38.83 -34.54 17.26
CA PHE A 680 38.76 -33.12 17.01
C PHE A 680 39.87 -32.42 17.78
N ASP A 681 40.89 -31.94 17.06
CA ASP A 681 41.99 -31.16 17.61
C ASP A 681 42.15 -29.83 16.84
N PRO A 682 41.99 -28.66 17.50
CA PRO A 682 41.58 -28.47 18.90
C PRO A 682 40.12 -28.93 19.14
N PRO A 683 39.68 -29.13 20.41
CA PRO A 683 38.31 -29.51 20.72
C PRO A 683 37.28 -28.58 20.05
N LEU A 684 36.22 -29.15 19.49
CA LEU A 684 35.18 -28.44 18.75
C LEU A 684 34.02 -28.10 19.68
N ALA A 685 33.47 -26.89 19.60
CA ALA A 685 32.21 -26.57 20.29
C ALA A 685 31.03 -27.26 19.58
N MET A 686 30.14 -27.92 20.31
CA MET A 686 28.99 -28.60 19.73
C MET A 686 27.99 -27.56 19.14
N PRO A 687 27.60 -27.65 17.86
CA PRO A 687 26.65 -26.71 17.24
C PRO A 687 25.35 -26.54 18.04
N LEU A 688 24.80 -27.68 18.48
CA LEU A 688 23.55 -27.78 19.24
C LEU A 688 23.63 -27.14 20.64
N ASP A 689 24.81 -27.18 21.26
CA ASP A 689 25.08 -26.67 22.60
C ASP A 689 26.56 -26.22 22.72
N PRO A 690 26.85 -24.94 22.40
CA PRO A 690 28.23 -24.46 22.32
C PRO A 690 28.97 -24.45 23.66
N SER A 691 28.24 -24.61 24.77
CA SER A 691 28.84 -24.76 26.10
C SER A 691 29.60 -26.09 26.25
N VAL A 692 29.29 -27.09 25.41
CA VAL A 692 29.92 -28.40 25.41
C VAL A 692 30.99 -28.50 24.32
N LYS A 693 32.25 -28.66 24.74
CA LYS A 693 33.38 -28.93 23.83
C LYS A 693 33.60 -30.43 23.67
N ILE A 694 33.58 -30.89 22.42
CA ILE A 694 33.76 -32.29 22.02
C ILE A 694 35.15 -32.54 21.44
N THR A 695 35.68 -33.74 21.68
CA THR A 695 37.02 -34.16 21.24
C THR A 695 37.00 -35.26 20.20
N GLY A 696 35.83 -35.82 19.85
CA GLY A 696 35.68 -36.86 18.85
C GLY A 696 34.41 -37.68 19.03
N VAL A 697 34.02 -38.44 17.99
CA VAL A 697 32.90 -39.38 18.03
C VAL A 697 33.29 -40.72 18.65
N MET A 698 32.34 -41.43 19.24
CA MET A 698 32.50 -42.80 19.73
C MET A 698 31.77 -43.79 18.82
N PRO A 699 32.46 -44.44 17.86
CA PRO A 699 31.84 -45.37 16.92
C PRO A 699 31.16 -46.58 17.60
N ASP A 700 31.60 -46.96 18.79
CA ASP A 700 31.00 -48.07 19.55
C ASP A 700 29.67 -47.70 20.23
N GLN A 701 29.35 -46.41 20.35
CA GLN A 701 28.14 -45.91 21.02
C GLN A 701 27.21 -45.20 20.03
N VAL A 702 26.78 -45.93 19.01
CA VAL A 702 25.91 -45.44 17.94
C VAL A 702 24.69 -46.33 17.79
N ALA A 703 23.61 -45.80 17.24
CA ALA A 703 22.41 -46.59 16.95
C ALA A 703 21.66 -45.98 15.76
N VAL A 704 20.96 -46.81 15.00
CA VAL A 704 19.97 -46.36 14.00
C VAL A 704 18.59 -46.64 14.57
N PHE A 705 17.74 -45.61 14.70
CA PHE A 705 16.39 -45.80 15.22
C PHE A 705 15.49 -46.41 14.15
N LYS A 706 14.57 -47.29 14.58
CA LYS A 706 13.55 -47.91 13.73
C LYS A 706 12.41 -46.90 13.50
N SER A 707 12.58 -46.02 12.51
CA SER A 707 11.60 -45.03 12.07
C SER A 707 11.69 -44.86 10.55
N SER A 708 10.67 -44.28 9.91
CA SER A 708 10.61 -44.09 8.45
C SER A 708 11.83 -43.34 7.89
N LEU A 709 12.38 -42.39 8.66
CA LEU A 709 13.53 -41.59 8.28
C LEU A 709 14.89 -42.16 8.76
N ASN A 710 14.90 -43.29 9.47
CA ASN A 710 16.09 -43.94 10.05
C ASN A 710 17.09 -42.96 10.70
N PRO A 711 16.66 -42.11 11.67
CA PRO A 711 17.56 -41.16 12.29
C PRO A 711 18.68 -41.87 13.06
N ILE A 712 19.84 -41.23 13.13
CA ILE A 712 21.06 -41.82 13.68
C ILE A 712 21.40 -41.22 15.04
N LYS A 713 21.74 -42.06 16.00
CA LYS A 713 22.30 -41.65 17.29
C LYS A 713 23.82 -41.66 17.20
N CYS A 714 24.44 -40.52 17.48
CA CYS A 714 25.90 -40.37 17.58
C CYS A 714 26.28 -39.91 18.98
N THR A 715 27.28 -40.54 19.59
CA THR A 715 27.76 -40.14 20.92
C THR A 715 29.16 -39.55 20.81
N PHE A 716 29.34 -38.35 21.36
CA PHE A 716 30.61 -37.64 21.34
C PHE A 716 31.30 -37.67 22.71
N LYS A 717 32.64 -37.67 22.71
CA LYS A 717 33.43 -37.48 23.94
C LYS A 717 33.57 -36.00 24.23
N THR A 718 33.44 -35.62 25.49
CA THR A 718 33.60 -34.22 25.92
C THR A 718 34.98 -34.00 26.54
N THR A 719 35.42 -32.74 26.55
CA THR A 719 36.65 -32.32 27.25
C THR A 719 36.61 -32.56 28.76
N SER A 720 35.42 -32.64 29.36
CA SER A 720 35.21 -32.98 30.77
C SER A 720 35.34 -34.47 31.09
N GLY A 721 35.62 -35.32 30.09
CA GLY A 721 35.70 -36.79 30.23
C GLY A 721 34.34 -37.50 30.21
N GLY A 722 33.25 -36.75 30.01
CA GLY A 722 31.90 -37.27 29.83
C GLY A 722 31.55 -37.57 28.37
N THR A 723 30.25 -37.82 28.13
CA THR A 723 29.72 -38.12 26.81
C THR A 723 28.53 -37.22 26.49
N TYR A 724 28.35 -36.89 25.21
CA TYR A 724 27.24 -36.07 24.73
C TYR A 724 26.56 -36.76 23.54
N PRO A 725 25.48 -37.51 23.77
CA PRO A 725 24.74 -38.18 22.71
C PRO A 725 23.75 -37.22 22.01
N ILE A 726 23.70 -37.29 20.68
CA ILE A 726 22.74 -36.57 19.85
C ILE A 726 22.00 -37.54 18.94
N ILE A 727 20.82 -37.14 18.50
CA ILE A 727 20.08 -37.75 17.38
C ILE A 727 20.20 -36.81 16.19
N PHE A 728 20.73 -37.30 15.08
CA PHE A 728 20.75 -36.58 13.81
C PHE A 728 19.63 -37.10 12.90
N LYS A 729 18.80 -36.18 12.40
CA LYS A 729 17.65 -36.47 11.54
C LYS A 729 17.88 -35.88 10.15
N LEU A 730 17.61 -36.68 9.11
CA LEU A 730 17.74 -36.28 7.71
C LEU A 730 16.46 -36.56 6.91
N GLY A 731 15.98 -35.53 6.21
CA GLY A 731 14.70 -35.45 5.52
C GLY A 731 13.54 -35.00 6.40
N ASP A 732 13.81 -34.27 7.48
CA ASP A 732 12.84 -33.71 8.41
C ASP A 732 13.17 -32.23 8.66
N ASP A 733 12.16 -31.35 8.70
CA ASP A 733 12.35 -29.92 8.98
C ASP A 733 12.22 -29.66 10.48
N LEU A 734 13.35 -29.58 11.17
CA LEU A 734 13.38 -29.40 12.63
C LEU A 734 13.13 -27.97 13.09
N ARG A 735 12.89 -27.00 12.19
CA ARG A 735 12.57 -25.62 12.59
C ARG A 735 11.31 -25.56 13.46
N GLN A 736 10.32 -26.41 13.16
CA GLN A 736 9.09 -26.52 13.94
C GLN A 736 9.37 -27.02 15.36
N ASP A 737 10.04 -28.16 15.51
CA ASP A 737 10.42 -28.71 16.82
C ASP A 737 11.31 -27.75 17.61
N GLN A 738 12.25 -27.08 16.92
CA GLN A 738 13.13 -26.09 17.52
C GLN A 738 12.35 -24.90 18.07
N LEU A 739 11.40 -24.34 17.30
CA LEU A 739 10.52 -23.27 17.78
C LEU A 739 9.73 -23.73 19.01
N VAL A 740 9.14 -24.93 18.97
CA VAL A 740 8.36 -25.44 20.11
C VAL A 740 9.23 -25.57 21.35
N ILE A 741 10.39 -26.22 21.26
CA ILE A 741 11.32 -26.37 22.39
C ILE A 741 11.81 -25.01 22.90
N GLN A 742 12.05 -24.03 22.03
CA GLN A 742 12.41 -22.68 22.44
C GLN A 742 11.29 -22.04 23.26
N ILE A 743 10.03 -22.17 22.82
CA ILE A 743 8.86 -21.69 23.58
C ILE A 743 8.68 -22.46 24.90
N ILE A 744 8.93 -23.77 24.94
CA ILE A 744 8.93 -24.54 26.20
C ILE A 744 10.01 -24.04 27.15
N THR A 745 11.21 -23.75 26.63
CA THR A 745 12.31 -23.17 27.42
C THR A 745 11.93 -21.81 27.99
N LEU A 746 11.28 -20.96 27.20
CA LEU A 746 10.76 -19.68 27.66
C LEU A 746 9.68 -19.87 28.74
N MET A 747 8.69 -20.74 28.51
CA MET A 747 7.62 -21.01 29.48
C MET A 747 8.19 -21.53 30.80
N ASP A 748 9.19 -22.41 30.76
CA ASP A 748 9.90 -22.88 31.96
C ASP A 748 10.55 -21.73 32.73
N GLN A 749 11.23 -20.81 32.04
CA GLN A 749 11.82 -19.64 32.70
C GLN A 749 10.79 -18.67 33.27
N LEU A 750 9.66 -18.47 32.58
CA LEU A 750 8.55 -17.65 33.08
C LEU A 750 7.95 -18.26 34.36
N LEU A 751 7.77 -19.58 34.38
CA LEU A 751 7.29 -20.30 35.55
C LEU A 751 8.28 -20.21 36.72
N GLN A 752 9.58 -20.38 36.45
CA GLN A 752 10.63 -20.21 37.46
C GLN A 752 10.68 -18.78 38.02
N LYS A 753 10.38 -17.76 37.21
CA LYS A 753 10.30 -16.35 37.64
C LYS A 753 9.17 -16.11 38.66
N GLU A 754 8.07 -16.87 38.56
CA GLU A 754 6.98 -16.92 39.53
C GLU A 754 7.25 -17.93 40.69
N ASN A 755 8.49 -18.40 40.84
CA ASN A 755 8.93 -19.43 41.81
C ASN A 755 8.23 -20.80 41.65
N LEU A 756 7.82 -21.15 40.43
CA LEU A 756 7.19 -22.42 40.10
C LEU A 756 8.13 -23.31 39.28
N ASP A 757 8.96 -24.09 39.96
CA ASP A 757 9.82 -25.10 39.32
C ASP A 757 9.03 -26.40 39.04
N LEU A 758 8.65 -26.57 37.78
CA LEU A 758 7.93 -27.75 37.30
C LEU A 758 8.84 -28.88 36.82
N LYS A 759 10.16 -28.78 36.98
CA LYS A 759 11.09 -29.82 36.54
C LYS A 759 10.96 -30.17 35.05
N LEU A 760 10.72 -29.16 34.21
CA LEU A 760 10.66 -29.35 32.75
C LEU A 760 12.05 -29.72 32.20
N SER A 761 12.06 -30.46 31.09
CA SER A 761 13.30 -30.92 30.45
C SER A 761 13.34 -30.51 28.97
N PRO A 762 13.45 -29.20 28.66
CA PRO A 762 13.59 -28.73 27.29
C PRO A 762 14.95 -29.17 26.73
N TYR A 763 14.96 -30.30 26.02
CA TYR A 763 16.15 -30.84 25.36
C TYR A 763 16.55 -29.96 24.18
N LYS A 764 17.85 -29.86 23.87
CA LYS A 764 18.32 -28.98 22.80
C LYS A 764 17.94 -29.51 21.41
N ILE A 765 17.52 -28.63 20.52
CA ILE A 765 17.28 -28.91 19.09
C ILE A 765 17.93 -27.80 18.25
N LEU A 766 18.55 -28.18 17.14
CA LEU A 766 19.10 -27.27 16.16
C LEU A 766 18.82 -27.81 14.75
N ALA A 767 18.08 -27.05 13.96
CA ALA A 767 18.00 -27.23 12.51
C ALA A 767 19.34 -26.80 11.89
N THR A 768 19.89 -27.64 11.01
CA THR A 768 21.13 -27.35 10.28
C THR A 768 20.88 -27.06 8.80
N SER A 769 19.69 -27.42 8.30
CA SER A 769 19.14 -27.01 7.00
C SER A 769 17.62 -27.11 7.05
N THR A 770 16.94 -26.82 5.93
CA THR A 770 15.49 -27.02 5.80
C THR A 770 15.06 -28.50 5.80
N THR A 771 16.01 -29.43 5.75
CA THR A 771 15.74 -30.88 5.69
C THR A 771 16.60 -31.69 6.65
N ALA A 772 17.41 -31.07 7.50
CA ALA A 772 18.28 -31.77 8.43
C ALA A 772 18.44 -31.00 9.74
N GLY A 773 18.73 -31.74 10.80
CA GLY A 773 19.11 -31.16 12.07
C GLY A 773 19.45 -32.19 13.13
N ALA A 774 19.77 -31.69 14.32
CA ALA A 774 20.15 -32.51 15.46
C ALA A 774 19.30 -32.19 16.69
N SER A 775 19.04 -33.20 17.50
CA SER A 775 18.45 -33.04 18.84
C SER A 775 19.31 -33.74 19.89
N GLN A 776 19.26 -33.23 21.12
CA GLN A 776 19.94 -33.82 22.25
C GLN A 776 19.27 -35.14 22.60
N PHE A 777 20.05 -36.21 22.74
CA PHE A 777 19.52 -37.47 23.24
C PHE A 777 19.46 -37.43 24.77
N VAL A 778 18.23 -37.39 25.31
CA VAL A 778 17.99 -37.58 26.74
C VAL A 778 17.81 -39.06 27.03
N GLN A 779 18.45 -39.58 28.07
CA GLN A 779 18.35 -40.98 28.44
C GLN A 779 16.97 -41.28 29.05
N SER A 780 16.03 -41.72 28.21
CA SER A 780 14.64 -42.00 28.57
C SER A 780 14.08 -43.21 27.82
N GLN A 781 12.86 -43.63 28.17
CA GLN A 781 12.08 -44.61 27.43
C GLN A 781 10.69 -44.06 27.16
N SER A 782 10.08 -44.44 26.01
CA SER A 782 8.69 -44.09 25.76
C SER A 782 7.74 -44.86 26.68
N LEU A 783 6.60 -44.27 27.00
CA LEU A 783 5.57 -44.94 27.81
C LEU A 783 5.07 -46.23 27.12
N SER A 784 5.04 -46.25 25.79
CA SER A 784 4.75 -47.45 24.99
C SER A 784 5.78 -48.57 25.24
N ALA A 785 7.09 -48.25 25.16
CA ALA A 785 8.14 -49.21 25.46
C ALA A 785 8.09 -49.71 26.91
N ILE A 786 7.80 -48.81 27.87
CA ILE A 786 7.62 -49.16 29.28
C ILE A 786 6.40 -50.08 29.46
N ALA A 787 5.26 -49.77 28.84
CA ALA A 787 4.03 -50.57 28.89
C ALA A 787 4.22 -51.98 28.30
N SER A 788 5.09 -52.13 27.30
CA SER A 788 5.44 -53.45 26.75
C SER A 788 6.21 -54.32 27.75
N LYS A 789 6.99 -53.71 28.66
CA LYS A 789 7.84 -54.39 29.63
C LYS A 789 7.14 -54.63 30.97
N TYR A 790 6.30 -53.70 31.42
CA TYR A 790 5.60 -53.75 32.71
C TYR A 790 4.10 -53.82 32.47
N ARG A 791 3.43 -54.89 32.92
CA ARG A 791 1.98 -55.10 32.65
C ARG A 791 1.03 -54.34 33.57
N THR A 792 1.43 -54.04 34.80
CA THR A 792 0.57 -53.41 35.82
C THR A 792 1.20 -52.11 36.27
N ASN A 793 0.45 -51.00 36.17
CA ASN A 793 0.89 -49.62 36.44
C ASN A 793 2.29 -49.34 35.85
N PRO A 794 2.45 -49.38 34.52
CA PRO A 794 3.76 -49.52 33.88
C PRO A 794 4.75 -48.40 34.24
N ALA A 795 4.29 -47.14 34.20
CA ALA A 795 5.10 -45.98 34.57
C ALA A 795 5.53 -46.04 36.05
N LEU A 796 4.62 -46.40 36.96
CA LEU A 796 4.95 -46.55 38.38
C LEU A 796 5.95 -47.69 38.62
N ALA A 797 5.77 -48.82 37.95
CA ALA A 797 6.66 -49.97 38.06
C ALA A 797 8.07 -49.65 37.54
N TYR A 798 8.17 -48.86 36.47
CA TYR A 798 9.44 -48.35 35.95
C TYR A 798 10.15 -47.44 36.96
N LEU A 799 9.45 -46.46 37.53
CA LEU A 799 10.04 -45.58 38.55
C LEU A 799 10.42 -46.33 39.82
N ARG A 800 9.60 -47.29 40.26
CA ARG A 800 9.91 -48.17 41.41
C ARG A 800 11.13 -49.04 41.17
N HIS A 801 11.30 -49.54 39.95
CA HIS A 801 12.46 -50.37 39.60
C HIS A 801 13.77 -49.58 39.67
N HIS A 802 13.77 -48.32 39.24
CA HIS A 802 14.97 -47.47 39.24
C HIS A 802 15.19 -46.71 40.56
N ASN A 803 14.13 -46.37 41.29
CA ASN A 803 14.19 -45.59 42.54
C ASN A 803 13.30 -46.19 43.65
N PRO A 804 13.58 -47.41 44.13
CA PRO A 804 12.78 -48.06 45.16
C PRO A 804 12.90 -47.36 46.52
N ASP A 805 11.77 -47.23 47.23
CA ASP A 805 11.70 -46.82 48.63
C ASP A 805 10.47 -47.43 49.32
N ASP A 806 10.68 -48.50 50.08
CA ASP A 806 9.62 -49.26 50.76
C ASP A 806 8.90 -48.46 51.86
N LYS A 807 9.45 -47.31 52.29
CA LYS A 807 8.80 -46.44 53.30
C LYS A 807 7.70 -45.58 52.71
N GLN A 808 7.68 -45.41 51.39
CA GLN A 808 6.70 -44.56 50.69
C GLN A 808 5.48 -45.38 50.25
N PRO A 809 4.25 -44.81 50.28
CA PRO A 809 3.02 -45.55 49.96
C PRO A 809 3.01 -46.22 48.58
N LEU A 810 3.69 -45.63 47.60
CA LEU A 810 3.80 -46.16 46.24
C LEU A 810 5.12 -46.91 45.98
N GLY A 811 5.97 -47.10 46.99
CA GLY A 811 7.25 -47.81 46.89
C GLY A 811 8.34 -47.08 46.09
N VAL A 812 8.15 -45.79 45.80
CA VAL A 812 9.08 -44.96 45.00
C VAL A 812 9.55 -43.79 45.85
N ARG A 813 10.82 -43.40 45.69
CA ARG A 813 11.36 -42.19 46.33
C ARG A 813 10.47 -40.98 46.07
N GLN A 814 10.22 -40.20 47.12
CA GLN A 814 9.34 -39.04 47.07
C GLN A 814 9.84 -37.98 46.07
N GLU A 815 11.15 -37.75 45.98
CA GLU A 815 11.77 -36.80 45.05
C GLU A 815 11.47 -37.16 43.59
N THR A 816 11.64 -38.44 43.21
CA THR A 816 11.34 -38.95 41.86
C THR A 816 9.85 -38.78 41.51
N LEU A 817 8.95 -39.09 42.44
CA LEU A 817 7.52 -38.89 42.23
C LEU A 817 7.14 -37.41 42.14
N ASP A 818 7.75 -36.53 42.92
CA ASP A 818 7.52 -35.09 42.86
C ASP A 818 7.99 -34.52 41.52
N THR A 819 9.17 -34.92 41.03
CA THR A 819 9.67 -34.59 39.69
C THR A 819 8.70 -35.05 38.61
N TYR A 820 8.20 -36.28 38.71
CA TYR A 820 7.21 -36.81 37.76
C TYR A 820 5.92 -36.01 37.76
N ILE A 821 5.35 -35.73 38.92
CA ILE A 821 4.08 -35.00 39.04
C ILE A 821 4.22 -33.58 38.49
N LYS A 822 5.31 -32.89 38.85
CA LYS A 822 5.60 -31.53 38.39
C LYS A 822 5.82 -31.45 36.88
N SER A 823 6.66 -32.32 36.34
CA SER A 823 6.98 -32.32 34.90
C SER A 823 5.76 -32.71 34.07
N CYS A 824 4.99 -33.70 34.53
CA CYS A 824 3.71 -34.07 33.95
C CYS A 824 2.72 -32.89 33.92
N ALA A 825 2.54 -32.18 35.04
CA ALA A 825 1.66 -31.01 35.10
C ALA A 825 2.09 -29.90 34.12
N GLY A 826 3.39 -29.57 34.10
CA GLY A 826 3.93 -28.56 33.21
C GLY A 826 3.73 -28.89 31.74
N TYR A 827 4.10 -30.09 31.29
CA TYR A 827 3.90 -30.50 29.90
C TYR A 827 2.42 -30.60 29.51
N CYS A 828 1.52 -31.01 30.42
CA CYS A 828 0.08 -31.00 30.15
C CYS A 828 -0.46 -29.59 29.86
N VAL A 829 -0.05 -28.58 30.64
CA VAL A 829 -0.47 -27.19 30.44
C VAL A 829 0.15 -26.60 29.17
N ILE A 830 1.47 -26.77 28.99
CA ILE A 830 2.21 -26.24 27.84
C ILE A 830 1.66 -26.82 26.52
N THR A 831 1.44 -28.12 26.45
CA THR A 831 0.92 -28.75 25.22
C THR A 831 -0.53 -28.39 24.94
N TYR A 832 -1.34 -28.10 25.97
CA TYR A 832 -2.68 -27.54 25.80
C TYR A 832 -2.65 -26.13 25.18
N ILE A 833 -1.79 -25.25 25.72
CA ILE A 833 -1.64 -23.86 25.24
C ILE A 833 -1.14 -23.84 23.79
N LEU A 834 -0.12 -24.63 23.48
CA LEU A 834 0.47 -24.73 22.14
C LEU A 834 -0.39 -25.54 21.16
N GLY A 835 -1.41 -26.24 21.66
CA GLY A 835 -2.26 -27.11 20.86
C GLY A 835 -1.47 -28.22 20.16
N VAL A 836 -0.54 -28.86 20.87
CA VAL A 836 0.30 -29.93 20.30
C VAL A 836 -0.55 -31.18 20.04
N GLY A 837 -0.56 -31.64 18.79
CA GLY A 837 -1.27 -32.84 18.33
C GLY A 837 -0.44 -34.11 18.42
N ASP A 838 -1.05 -35.23 18.01
CA ASP A 838 -0.38 -36.53 17.85
C ASP A 838 0.40 -37.00 19.10
N ARG A 839 -0.16 -36.77 20.30
CA ARG A 839 0.44 -37.20 21.57
C ARG A 839 0.00 -38.63 21.91
N HIS A 840 0.65 -39.61 21.29
CA HIS A 840 0.51 -41.02 21.62
C HIS A 840 1.64 -41.51 22.55
N LEU A 841 1.52 -42.72 23.09
CA LEU A 841 2.45 -43.27 24.10
C LEU A 841 3.92 -43.36 23.64
N ASP A 842 4.21 -43.44 22.34
CA ASP A 842 5.58 -43.36 21.83
C ASP A 842 6.22 -41.96 21.90
N ASN A 843 5.41 -40.90 21.89
CA ASN A 843 5.86 -39.50 21.95
C ASN A 843 5.95 -38.97 23.40
N LEU A 844 5.54 -39.78 24.37
CA LEU A 844 5.61 -39.48 25.80
C LEU A 844 6.78 -40.23 26.41
N LEU A 845 7.80 -39.50 26.85
CA LEU A 845 9.06 -40.06 27.34
C LEU A 845 9.17 -39.91 28.85
N LEU A 846 9.69 -40.94 29.51
CA LEU A 846 9.95 -40.95 30.94
C LEU A 846 11.42 -41.33 31.20
N ALA A 847 12.13 -40.44 31.88
CA ALA A 847 13.48 -40.69 32.34
C ALA A 847 13.48 -41.48 33.68
N PRO A 848 14.56 -42.23 33.98
CA PRO A 848 14.64 -43.01 35.21
C PRO A 848 14.49 -42.19 36.49
N ASP A 849 14.90 -40.93 36.49
CA ASP A 849 14.87 -40.01 37.63
C ASP A 849 13.50 -39.34 37.87
N GLY A 850 12.51 -39.64 37.03
CA GLY A 850 11.16 -39.12 37.14
C GLY A 850 10.85 -37.97 36.18
N HIS A 851 11.81 -37.45 35.42
CA HIS A 851 11.51 -36.40 34.43
C HIS A 851 10.62 -36.96 33.30
N PHE A 852 9.43 -36.39 33.18
CA PHE A 852 8.50 -36.66 32.09
C PHE A 852 8.55 -35.54 31.06
N PHE A 853 8.60 -35.88 29.77
CA PHE A 853 8.63 -34.89 28.71
C PHE A 853 8.06 -35.45 27.40
N HIS A 854 7.62 -34.54 26.54
CA HIS A 854 7.10 -34.87 25.21
C HIS A 854 8.21 -34.72 24.17
N ALA A 855 8.17 -35.54 23.13
CA ALA A 855 9.05 -35.44 21.97
C ALA A 855 8.24 -35.45 20.66
N ASP A 856 8.89 -35.09 19.55
CA ASP A 856 8.31 -35.02 18.20
C ASP A 856 7.17 -34.01 18.11
N PHE A 857 7.41 -32.76 17.69
CA PHE A 857 6.39 -31.72 17.64
C PHE A 857 5.88 -31.46 16.21
N GLY A 858 5.83 -32.49 15.36
CA GLY A 858 5.39 -32.39 13.97
C GLY A 858 3.95 -31.91 13.76
N PHE A 859 3.10 -31.90 14.80
CA PHE A 859 1.74 -31.36 14.76
C PHE A 859 1.51 -30.34 15.88
N ILE A 860 1.27 -29.08 15.53
CA ILE A 860 1.01 -27.99 16.49
C ILE A 860 -0.23 -27.16 16.13
N LEU A 861 -0.59 -26.21 17.00
CA LEU A 861 -1.65 -25.23 16.75
C LEU A 861 -3.00 -25.89 16.43
N GLY A 862 -3.35 -26.92 17.21
CA GLY A 862 -4.63 -27.61 17.14
C GLY A 862 -4.77 -28.60 15.99
N ARG A 863 -3.73 -28.82 15.18
CA ARG A 863 -3.72 -29.93 14.22
C ARG A 863 -3.48 -31.24 14.94
N ASP A 864 -4.23 -32.26 14.56
CA ASP A 864 -4.04 -33.62 15.07
C ASP A 864 -4.43 -34.59 13.92
N PRO A 865 -3.63 -35.64 13.66
CA PRO A 865 -4.01 -36.67 12.69
C PRO A 865 -5.26 -37.44 13.12
N LYS A 866 -5.63 -37.40 14.40
CA LYS A 866 -6.81 -38.10 14.94
C LYS A 866 -8.03 -37.18 14.96
N PRO A 867 -9.17 -37.59 14.38
CA PRO A 867 -10.42 -36.82 14.50
C PRO A 867 -10.88 -36.79 15.97
N PHE A 868 -11.34 -35.63 16.44
CA PHE A 868 -11.84 -35.40 17.80
C PHE A 868 -10.84 -35.69 18.93
N ALA A 869 -9.56 -35.43 18.68
CA ALA A 869 -8.54 -35.62 19.70
C ALA A 869 -8.79 -34.71 20.93
N PRO A 870 -8.58 -35.19 22.17
CA PRO A 870 -8.82 -34.39 23.36
C PRO A 870 -7.87 -33.18 23.41
N LEU A 871 -8.36 -32.09 24.01
CA LEU A 871 -7.66 -30.80 24.08
C LEU A 871 -6.45 -30.83 25.02
N VAL A 872 -6.58 -31.52 26.15
CA VAL A 872 -5.47 -31.84 27.07
C VAL A 872 -5.10 -33.31 26.86
N LYS A 873 -3.80 -33.59 26.85
CA LYS A 873 -3.28 -34.95 26.65
C LYS A 873 -2.85 -35.52 28.00
N LEU A 874 -3.77 -36.25 28.62
CA LEU A 874 -3.59 -36.91 29.92
C LEU A 874 -4.00 -38.37 29.77
N SER A 875 -3.03 -39.29 29.77
CA SER A 875 -3.29 -40.73 29.60
C SER A 875 -3.62 -41.43 30.92
N LYS A 876 -4.25 -42.62 30.83
CA LYS A 876 -4.55 -43.46 32.00
C LYS A 876 -3.28 -43.87 32.74
N GLU A 877 -2.23 -44.22 32.00
CA GLU A 877 -0.93 -44.61 32.52
C GLU A 877 -0.29 -43.49 33.33
N MET A 878 -0.51 -42.23 32.92
CA MET A 878 -0.01 -41.06 33.64
C MET A 878 -0.69 -40.89 35.01
N VAL A 879 -2.03 -41.02 35.03
CA VAL A 879 -2.82 -40.88 36.26
C VAL A 879 -2.64 -42.07 37.21
N GLU A 880 -2.52 -43.28 36.69
CA GLU A 880 -2.22 -44.48 37.48
C GLU A 880 -0.85 -44.38 38.16
N CYS A 881 0.12 -43.73 37.52
CA CYS A 881 1.43 -43.49 38.13
C CYS A 881 1.33 -42.65 39.41
N MET A 882 0.35 -41.77 39.49
CA MET A 882 0.07 -40.93 40.66
C MET A 882 -0.79 -41.65 41.72
N GLY A 883 -1.20 -42.90 41.50
CA GLY A 883 -2.10 -43.63 42.40
C GLY A 883 -3.59 -43.46 42.07
N GLY A 884 -3.91 -42.93 40.89
CA GLY A 884 -5.29 -42.82 40.39
C GLY A 884 -5.97 -41.49 40.71
N VAL A 885 -7.19 -41.31 40.18
CA VAL A 885 -7.97 -40.05 40.25
C VAL A 885 -8.37 -39.61 41.67
N ASN A 886 -8.41 -40.54 42.62
CA ASN A 886 -8.77 -40.28 44.02
C ASN A 886 -7.54 -40.05 44.92
N SER A 887 -6.33 -40.04 44.35
CA SER A 887 -5.10 -39.88 45.11
C SER A 887 -4.80 -38.41 45.44
N ASP A 888 -4.16 -38.18 46.59
CA ASP A 888 -3.66 -36.83 46.95
C ASP A 888 -2.60 -36.33 45.96
N LEU A 889 -1.82 -37.24 45.37
CA LEU A 889 -0.84 -36.90 44.35
C LEU A 889 -1.49 -36.38 43.07
N TYR A 890 -2.62 -36.95 42.65
CA TYR A 890 -3.40 -36.42 41.53
C TYR A 890 -4.02 -35.04 41.83
N ASN A 891 -4.44 -34.80 43.08
CA ASN A 891 -4.88 -33.46 43.49
C ASN A 891 -3.73 -32.44 43.45
N ARG A 892 -2.51 -32.82 43.85
CA ARG A 892 -1.31 -31.98 43.71
C ARG A 892 -0.97 -31.70 42.25
N PHE A 893 -1.10 -32.70 41.36
CA PHE A 893 -0.97 -32.51 39.92
C PHE A 893 -1.93 -31.43 39.40
N LYS A 894 -3.23 -31.52 39.75
CA LYS A 894 -4.22 -30.50 39.36
C LYS A 894 -3.85 -29.10 39.86
N GLN A 895 -3.40 -28.98 41.11
CA GLN A 895 -2.93 -27.71 41.67
C GLN A 895 -1.77 -27.12 40.86
N TYR A 896 -0.77 -27.93 40.51
CA TYR A 896 0.32 -27.46 39.64
C TYR A 896 -0.19 -27.05 38.26
N CYS A 897 -1.13 -27.80 37.66
CA CYS A 897 -1.75 -27.42 36.39
C CYS A 897 -2.42 -26.03 36.46
N PHE A 898 -3.19 -25.75 37.51
CA PHE A 898 -3.87 -24.46 37.69
C PHE A 898 -2.88 -23.32 37.92
N LEU A 899 -1.89 -23.52 38.80
CA LEU A 899 -0.85 -22.52 39.06
C LEU A 899 -0.04 -22.21 37.80
N SER A 900 0.31 -23.24 37.02
CA SER A 900 1.07 -23.08 35.77
C SER A 900 0.26 -22.36 34.72
N TYR A 901 -1.02 -22.70 34.56
CA TYR A 901 -1.91 -22.05 33.60
C TYR A 901 -2.09 -20.56 33.94
N ALA A 902 -2.37 -20.24 35.20
CA ALA A 902 -2.50 -18.86 35.66
C ALA A 902 -1.20 -18.06 35.47
N ALA A 903 -0.04 -18.65 35.82
CA ALA A 903 1.26 -18.02 35.64
C ALA A 903 1.58 -17.70 34.16
N LEU A 904 1.40 -18.68 33.27
CA LEU A 904 1.65 -18.48 31.83
C LEU A 904 0.67 -17.49 31.20
N ARG A 905 -0.58 -17.43 31.69
CA ARG A 905 -1.60 -16.50 31.20
C ARG A 905 -1.25 -15.03 31.47
N LYS A 906 -0.51 -14.72 32.56
CA LYS A 906 0.00 -13.36 32.82
C LYS A 906 1.02 -12.89 31.79
N SER A 907 1.78 -13.82 31.19
CA SER A 907 2.82 -13.55 30.19
C SER A 907 2.40 -13.93 28.77
N SER A 908 1.09 -14.00 28.50
CA SER A 908 0.56 -14.39 27.19
C SER A 908 1.02 -13.49 26.06
N ASN A 909 1.15 -12.18 26.31
CA ASN A 909 1.55 -11.20 25.29
C ASN A 909 2.92 -11.53 24.68
N LEU A 910 3.91 -11.83 25.52
CA LEU A 910 5.24 -12.24 25.07
C LEU A 910 5.16 -13.48 24.17
N ILE A 911 4.44 -14.51 24.61
CA ILE A 911 4.29 -15.77 23.85
C ILE A 911 3.61 -15.49 22.50
N LEU A 912 2.54 -14.71 22.49
CA LEU A 912 1.81 -14.34 21.27
C LEU A 912 2.67 -13.49 20.31
N ASN A 913 3.46 -12.55 20.81
CA ASN A 913 4.36 -11.72 20.02
C ASN A 913 5.45 -12.58 19.36
N LEU A 914 6.03 -13.54 20.09
CA LEU A 914 7.02 -14.47 19.53
C LEU A 914 6.43 -15.36 18.43
N PHE A 915 5.20 -15.85 18.58
CA PHE A 915 4.51 -16.55 17.49
C PHE A 915 4.22 -15.62 16.31
N GLY A 916 3.87 -14.36 16.57
CA GLY A 916 3.65 -13.33 15.55
C GLY A 916 4.87 -13.10 14.65
N LEU A 917 6.08 -13.07 15.23
CA LEU A 917 7.33 -12.93 14.48
C LEU A 917 7.69 -14.17 13.63
N MET A 918 7.12 -15.34 13.95
CA MET A 918 7.35 -16.58 13.22
C MET A 918 6.35 -16.84 12.08
N LEU A 919 5.33 -16.00 11.89
CA LEU A 919 4.27 -16.23 10.91
C LEU A 919 4.77 -16.39 9.48
N HIS A 920 5.81 -15.64 9.10
CA HIS A 920 6.41 -15.68 7.77
C HIS A 920 7.75 -16.44 7.76
N ALA A 921 8.00 -17.33 8.73
CA ALA A 921 9.24 -18.12 8.82
C ALA A 921 9.21 -19.41 7.99
N ASN A 922 8.19 -19.58 7.14
CA ASN A 922 8.02 -20.75 6.26
C ASN A 922 8.02 -22.11 7.00
N ILE A 923 7.61 -22.13 8.27
CA ILE A 923 7.52 -23.36 9.08
C ILE A 923 6.30 -24.20 8.62
N PRO A 924 6.42 -25.53 8.44
CA PRO A 924 5.39 -26.36 7.80
C PRO A 924 3.96 -26.15 8.33
N ASP A 925 3.73 -26.29 9.64
CA ASP A 925 2.38 -26.17 10.17
C ASP A 925 1.87 -24.73 10.19
N ILE A 926 2.75 -23.76 10.48
CA ILE A 926 2.40 -22.34 10.53
C ILE A 926 2.02 -21.84 9.13
N ARG A 927 2.78 -22.22 8.10
CA ARG A 927 2.56 -21.83 6.69
C ARG A 927 1.18 -22.15 6.17
N LEU A 928 0.58 -23.25 6.63
CA LEU A 928 -0.72 -23.70 6.16
C LEU A 928 -1.88 -22.80 6.64
N GLU A 929 -1.77 -22.18 7.82
CA GLU A 929 -2.78 -21.24 8.35
C GLU A 929 -2.15 -20.11 9.19
N PRO A 930 -1.35 -19.21 8.58
CA PRO A 930 -0.57 -18.21 9.32
C PRO A 930 -1.47 -17.27 10.13
N ASP A 931 -2.55 -16.77 9.52
CA ASP A 931 -3.49 -15.83 10.17
C ASP A 931 -4.17 -16.43 11.41
N LYS A 932 -4.30 -17.76 11.46
CA LYS A 932 -4.92 -18.47 12.58
C LYS A 932 -3.92 -18.95 13.62
N ALA A 933 -2.62 -18.99 13.31
CA ALA A 933 -1.63 -19.55 14.22
C ALA A 933 -1.62 -18.85 15.58
N VAL A 934 -1.53 -17.52 15.58
CA VAL A 934 -1.56 -16.71 16.81
C VAL A 934 -2.96 -16.74 17.45
N LEU A 935 -4.02 -16.74 16.64
CA LEU A 935 -5.39 -16.79 17.13
C LEU A 935 -5.68 -18.07 17.93
N LYS A 936 -5.23 -19.24 17.43
CA LYS A 936 -5.43 -20.52 18.11
C LYS A 936 -4.73 -20.58 19.46
N VAL A 937 -3.52 -20.05 19.57
CA VAL A 937 -2.82 -19.97 20.87
C VAL A 937 -3.55 -19.01 21.81
N ARG A 938 -4.00 -17.86 21.30
CA ARG A 938 -4.78 -16.88 22.06
C ARG A 938 -6.08 -17.47 22.62
N GLU A 939 -6.81 -18.24 21.82
CA GLU A 939 -8.04 -18.91 22.24
C GLU A 939 -7.81 -19.87 23.41
N ARG A 940 -6.65 -20.55 23.48
CA ARG A 940 -6.30 -21.46 24.60
C ARG A 940 -5.98 -20.72 25.90
N PHE A 941 -5.57 -19.46 25.82
CA PHE A 941 -5.38 -18.62 26.99
C PHE A 941 -6.69 -18.05 27.56
N HIS A 942 -7.78 -18.07 26.79
CA HIS A 942 -9.08 -17.51 27.19
C HIS A 942 -8.96 -16.10 27.80
N LEU A 943 -8.23 -15.19 27.14
CA LEU A 943 -7.90 -13.86 27.66
C LEU A 943 -9.14 -12.97 27.93
N GLU A 944 -10.28 -13.32 27.34
CA GLU A 944 -11.57 -12.68 27.55
C GLU A 944 -12.20 -12.97 28.92
N LEU A 945 -11.79 -14.05 29.59
CA LEU A 945 -12.32 -14.46 30.89
C LEU A 945 -11.56 -13.81 32.05
N SER A 946 -12.16 -13.78 33.24
CA SER A 946 -11.40 -13.51 34.47
C SER A 946 -10.46 -14.69 34.80
N GLU A 947 -9.49 -14.48 35.69
CA GLU A 947 -8.58 -15.56 36.12
C GLU A 947 -9.34 -16.74 36.75
N GLU A 948 -10.33 -16.46 37.59
CA GLU A 948 -11.16 -17.47 38.26
C GLU A 948 -11.98 -18.29 37.25
N GLU A 949 -12.62 -17.62 36.29
CA GLU A 949 -13.39 -18.27 35.22
C GLU A 949 -12.51 -19.11 34.30
N ALA A 950 -11.31 -18.62 33.95
CA ALA A 950 -10.36 -19.34 33.12
C ALA A 950 -9.84 -20.61 33.82
N ILE A 951 -9.57 -20.55 35.14
CA ILE A 951 -9.17 -21.73 35.93
C ILE A 951 -10.32 -22.75 36.00
N MET A 952 -11.56 -22.30 36.23
CA MET A 952 -12.74 -23.19 36.23
C MET A 952 -12.92 -23.86 34.87
N TYR A 953 -12.81 -23.10 33.78
CA TYR A 953 -12.87 -23.64 32.43
C TYR A 953 -11.79 -24.70 32.21
N PHE A 954 -10.54 -24.40 32.53
CA PHE A 954 -9.43 -25.33 32.35
C PHE A 954 -9.58 -26.60 33.22
N GLY A 955 -10.11 -26.46 34.44
CA GLY A 955 -10.49 -27.59 35.29
C GLY A 955 -11.49 -28.53 34.63
N ASN A 956 -12.55 -27.98 34.02
CA ASN A 956 -13.53 -28.76 33.28
C ASN A 956 -12.91 -29.48 32.07
N VAL A 957 -11.92 -28.88 31.40
CA VAL A 957 -11.19 -29.52 30.29
C VAL A 957 -10.39 -30.74 30.78
N ILE A 958 -9.72 -30.64 31.93
CA ILE A 958 -8.98 -31.77 32.53
C ILE A 958 -9.95 -32.91 32.91
N GLU A 959 -11.07 -32.60 33.54
CA GLU A 959 -12.06 -33.60 33.96
C GLU A 959 -12.78 -34.26 32.77
N GLY A 960 -13.09 -33.48 31.72
CA GLY A 960 -13.67 -33.98 30.47
C GLY A 960 -12.74 -34.96 29.74
N THR A 961 -11.42 -34.79 29.87
CA THR A 961 -10.43 -35.67 29.23
C THR A 961 -10.41 -37.07 29.84
N LEU A 962 -10.66 -37.21 31.15
CA LEU A 962 -10.66 -38.51 31.85
C LEU A 962 -11.98 -39.28 31.71
N THR A 963 -13.08 -38.58 31.47
CA THR A 963 -14.42 -39.18 31.30
C THR A 963 -14.68 -39.64 29.87
N ALA A 964 -13.98 -39.06 28.89
CA ALA A 964 -14.00 -39.53 27.51
C ALA A 964 -13.28 -40.88 27.40
N PHE A 965 -13.99 -42.01 27.46
CA PHE A 965 -13.47 -43.36 27.22
C PHE A 965 -13.10 -43.66 25.74
N ALA A 966 -13.20 -42.66 24.85
CA ALA A 966 -12.93 -42.78 23.42
C ALA A 966 -11.43 -42.85 22.98
N PRO A 967 -10.45 -42.22 23.65
CA PRO A 967 -9.05 -42.17 23.20
C PRO A 967 -8.37 -43.55 23.08
N VAL A 968 -8.69 -44.50 23.96
CA VAL A 968 -8.07 -45.85 23.97
C VAL A 968 -8.41 -46.67 22.72
N VAL A 969 -9.62 -46.48 22.16
CA VAL A 969 -10.04 -47.16 20.92
C VAL A 969 -9.39 -46.49 19.70
N ILE A 970 -9.25 -45.16 19.74
CA ILE A 970 -8.62 -44.36 18.67
C ILE A 970 -7.09 -44.58 18.63
N ASP A 971 -6.44 -44.75 19.78
CA ASP A 971 -5.00 -45.04 19.87
C ASP A 971 -4.66 -46.41 19.28
N LYS A 972 -5.50 -47.43 19.49
CA LYS A 972 -5.35 -48.73 18.81
C LYS A 972 -5.58 -48.68 17.30
N LEU A 973 -6.52 -47.86 16.85
CA LEU A 973 -6.74 -47.60 15.41
C LEU A 973 -5.54 -46.86 14.80
N HIS A 974 -4.90 -45.97 15.56
CA HIS A 974 -3.70 -45.27 15.12
C HIS A 974 -2.47 -46.19 15.06
N GLU A 975 -2.27 -47.09 16.04
CA GLU A 975 -1.25 -48.15 15.96
C GLU A 975 -1.43 -49.02 14.69
N TRP A 976 -2.68 -49.33 14.34
CA TRP A 976 -3.01 -50.06 13.11
C TRP A 976 -2.71 -49.24 11.85
N ALA A 977 -3.03 -47.94 11.84
CA ALA A 977 -2.75 -47.05 10.71
C ALA A 977 -1.24 -46.82 10.50
N GLN A 978 -0.46 -46.73 11.59
CA GLN A 978 1.01 -46.65 11.52
C GLN A 978 1.61 -47.98 11.05
N ALA A 979 1.08 -49.13 11.50
CA ALA A 979 1.51 -50.46 11.03
C ALA A 979 1.20 -50.71 9.54
N LEU A 980 0.25 -49.96 8.95
CA LEU A 980 -0.06 -49.98 7.52
C LEU A 980 0.81 -49.01 6.69
N ARG A 981 1.48 -48.04 7.34
CA ARG A 981 2.40 -47.07 6.70
C ARG A 981 3.89 -47.45 6.85
N ALA A 982 4.24 -48.27 7.84
CA ALA A 982 5.55 -48.89 8.02
C ALA A 982 5.69 -50.14 7.15
#